data_AF-A0A419PRX0-F1
#
_entry.id   AF-A0A419PRX0-F1
#
_cell.length_a   1.000
_cell.length_b   1.000
_cell.length_c   1.000
_cell.angle_alpha   90.00
_cell.angle_beta   90.00
_cell.angle_gamma   90.00
#
_symmetry.space_group_name_H-M   'P 1'
#
loop_
_entity.id
_entity.type
_entity.pdbx_description
1 polymer ?
#
loop_
_entity_poly.entity_id
_entity_poly.type
_entity_poly.pdbx_seq_one_letter_code
_entity_poly.pdbx_strand_id
1 'polypeptide(L)'
;MLICTRFIRCIFHVLFYFGIVHAQYDHCLLPTGCQRDDCCFNTVAKTGPVCDPIPGCAASFRPDCCRNARPVYTDYGIMYGYAILLDDPYGYHDHGSRYLEIWRSIPYARPPTRANSLRFRRPVPPVRSQEKYDATYFRASCAQPVASPGAQFSTWATSPHEWDKRINFRQPEKLLANTSEDCLYLNIYTLNETDSTGGGLLPGQARKLPILVFFDGMDHLTGTANRYPGHILAQLGVVVITVNYRLGPFGYLATESKYMRQAQTAEMDNAAFGNYGLWDQVRALEFIKENARKFFGDPNQITVVGHGSAAADLSVHLLSRYSGLRKPPLFNRAILLSGSDQMEGGFTRHSEESAIYAKELARQVGCDLSKADNMMACLRSRSAVEIATAAAETRIHRPNWLTRPWSPTVDGDFIQNEPSALWKLGKFAAIPVIGGLMVDDAAVHALASLFRLQDTTVNNELQPIFKQRPHMIPIPSADFAGFSEDAISGGFNQMIRHDFARDPIAMTKTLLFEYTDWSNSSDSYKRWSMYRQAWTDRLLGSGLIQTLRYLSNGTPSIFPRQNLTQMYVFAYRSPGDPWARLLGAYGSSQLQYIFGIPRLTRLQRPDEFQQEWRENLNLEPPDFQYTSLDRNMTDYMLYFISNFVKSGNATPIPVRNLTWDTYRPDNRTYLWLNLTSGYNQSRSHQPQLEQLGLGAGFDLRQNYKAYHYAYWKRLYPIQLTWLPRFTPPMPTPPYVVDYGTATISLSGILVLLCILTLAVLLLYCRKRRLLKK
;
A
#
# COMPACT_ATOMS: atom_id res chain seq x y z
N MET A 1 -24.10 60.00 -43.22
CA MET A 1 -23.68 60.62 -44.49
C MET A 1 -23.68 62.12 -44.25
N LEU A 2 -22.54 62.80 -44.48
CA LEU A 2 -22.08 64.05 -43.82
C LEU A 2 -21.79 63.78 -42.32
N ILE A 3 -20.59 63.96 -41.74
CA ILE A 3 -19.53 64.97 -41.87
C ILE A 3 -18.18 64.28 -41.54
N CYS A 4 -17.06 64.94 -41.90
CA CYS A 4 -15.66 64.68 -41.49
C CYS A 4 -14.71 63.99 -42.49
N THR A 5 -14.72 64.45 -43.75
CA THR A 5 -13.59 64.36 -44.68
C THR A 5 -12.74 65.63 -44.64
N ARG A 6 -11.90 65.80 -43.60
CA ARG A 6 -10.74 66.74 -43.62
C ARG A 6 -9.67 66.56 -42.53
N PHE A 7 -9.52 65.37 -41.93
CA PHE A 7 -8.43 65.07 -40.98
C PHE A 7 -7.46 63.94 -41.43
N ILE A 8 -7.72 63.28 -42.57
CA ILE A 8 -6.94 62.12 -43.07
C ILE A 8 -5.90 62.56 -44.13
N ARG A 9 -5.16 63.64 -43.89
CA ARG A 9 -4.02 64.02 -44.77
C ARG A 9 -2.73 64.46 -44.06
N CYS A 10 -2.68 64.51 -42.73
CA CYS A 10 -1.42 64.77 -42.00
C CYS A 10 -0.77 63.54 -41.34
N ILE A 11 -1.42 62.37 -41.31
CA ILE A 11 -0.85 61.17 -40.63
C ILE A 11 -0.18 60.20 -41.61
N PHE A 12 -0.35 60.39 -42.93
CA PHE A 12 0.19 59.46 -43.94
C PHE A 12 1.59 59.80 -44.47
N HIS A 13 2.25 60.84 -43.96
CA HIS A 13 3.58 61.25 -44.45
C HIS A 13 4.75 60.98 -43.49
N VAL A 14 4.51 60.42 -42.31
CA VAL A 14 5.57 60.13 -41.30
C VAL A 14 5.94 58.65 -41.22
N LEU A 15 5.22 57.75 -41.93
CA LEU A 15 5.40 56.29 -41.82
C LEU A 15 6.03 55.60 -43.03
N PHE A 16 6.69 56.33 -43.95
CA PHE A 16 7.26 55.72 -45.16
C PHE A 16 8.71 56.11 -45.50
N TYR A 17 9.44 56.77 -44.60
CA TYR A 17 10.82 57.24 -44.88
C TYR A 17 11.91 56.79 -43.88
N PHE A 18 11.68 55.68 -43.17
CA PHE A 18 12.77 54.93 -42.52
C PHE A 18 12.66 53.43 -42.86
N GLY A 19 12.82 53.15 -44.16
CA GLY A 19 13.15 51.82 -44.64
C GLY A 19 14.66 51.60 -44.63
N ILE A 20 15.08 50.53 -43.96
CA ILE A 20 16.18 49.62 -44.35
C ILE A 20 17.56 50.28 -44.59
N VAL A 21 18.43 50.33 -43.58
CA VAL A 21 19.83 49.80 -43.59
C VAL A 21 20.30 49.63 -42.13
N HIS A 22 20.98 48.51 -41.83
CA HIS A 22 21.53 47.98 -40.55
C HIS A 22 20.59 46.97 -39.87
N ALA A 23 20.49 45.74 -40.38
CA ALA A 23 21.45 44.64 -40.25
C ALA A 23 21.60 44.17 -38.78
N GLN A 24 21.06 42.97 -38.54
CA GLN A 24 21.45 41.98 -37.53
C GLN A 24 21.96 42.55 -36.20
N TYR A 25 21.12 42.60 -35.17
CA TYR A 25 21.41 42.16 -33.79
C TYR A 25 20.16 42.42 -32.93
N ASP A 26 19.89 41.50 -32.01
CA ASP A 26 18.95 41.60 -30.88
C ASP A 26 17.44 41.50 -31.15
N HIS A 27 16.94 40.25 -31.15
CA HIS A 27 15.56 39.91 -30.83
C HIS A 27 15.51 38.92 -29.64
N CYS A 28 15.96 39.34 -28.46
CA CYS A 28 15.39 38.88 -27.20
C CYS A 28 14.75 40.14 -26.55
N LEU A 29 13.54 40.52 -26.99
CA LEU A 29 12.79 41.60 -26.37
C LEU A 29 12.37 41.16 -24.96
N LEU A 30 12.98 41.79 -23.94
CA LEU A 30 12.67 41.60 -22.53
C LEU A 30 11.20 41.99 -22.26
N PRO A 31 10.40 41.16 -21.57
CA PRO A 31 9.17 41.64 -20.96
C PRO A 31 9.53 42.69 -19.90
N THR A 32 8.72 43.75 -19.81
CA THR A 32 8.86 44.81 -18.80
C THR A 32 8.97 44.21 -17.40
N GLY A 33 10.14 44.37 -16.77
CA GLY A 33 10.38 43.98 -15.38
C GLY A 33 11.70 43.24 -15.10
N CYS A 34 12.44 42.78 -16.12
CA CYS A 34 13.68 42.02 -15.90
C CYS A 34 14.92 42.93 -15.90
N GLN A 35 15.64 43.01 -14.77
CA GLN A 35 17.02 43.52 -14.74
C GLN A 35 18.00 42.40 -15.11
N ARG A 36 19.25 42.76 -15.47
CA ARG A 36 20.29 41.89 -16.06
C ARG A 36 20.64 40.60 -15.30
N ASP A 37 20.06 40.38 -14.11
CA ASP A 37 20.32 39.23 -13.24
C ASP A 37 19.09 38.35 -12.90
N ASP A 38 17.91 38.65 -13.44
CA ASP A 38 16.69 37.87 -13.14
C ASP A 38 16.27 36.92 -14.28
N CYS A 39 15.89 35.70 -13.88
CA CYS A 39 15.38 34.65 -14.76
C CYS A 39 14.06 35.07 -15.44
N CYS A 40 14.10 35.32 -16.75
CA CYS A 40 12.94 35.76 -17.54
C CYS A 40 11.99 34.59 -17.86
N PHE A 41 10.84 34.48 -17.19
CA PHE A 41 9.79 33.51 -17.57
C PHE A 41 8.39 34.12 -17.58
N ASN A 42 7.50 33.53 -18.38
CA ASN A 42 6.06 33.63 -18.18
C ASN A 42 5.75 33.10 -16.78
N THR A 43 5.49 34.01 -15.86
CA THR A 43 5.22 33.71 -14.45
C THR A 43 3.98 32.83 -14.30
N VAL A 44 4.17 31.57 -13.90
CA VAL A 44 3.27 30.89 -12.95
C VAL A 44 4.10 29.92 -12.10
N ALA A 45 4.12 30.15 -10.78
CA ALA A 45 4.52 29.35 -9.61
C ALA A 45 5.43 28.10 -9.76
N LYS A 46 6.06 27.69 -8.64
CA LYS A 46 6.84 26.44 -8.46
C LYS A 46 6.13 25.12 -8.90
N THR A 47 4.89 25.21 -9.38
CA THR A 47 4.01 24.16 -9.92
C THR A 47 3.39 24.53 -11.29
N GLY A 48 4.03 25.39 -12.09
CA GLY A 48 3.58 25.83 -13.41
C GLY A 48 4.13 24.98 -14.58
N PRO A 49 3.55 25.11 -15.79
CA PRO A 49 3.94 24.30 -16.94
C PRO A 49 5.39 24.56 -17.36
N VAL A 50 6.03 23.48 -17.78
CA VAL A 50 7.31 23.36 -18.48
C VAL A 50 7.85 24.68 -19.05
N CYS A 51 8.97 25.17 -18.51
CA CYS A 51 9.74 26.19 -19.21
C CYS A 51 10.22 25.66 -20.57
N ASP A 52 9.80 26.27 -21.67
CA ASP A 52 10.50 26.13 -22.95
C ASP A 52 11.54 27.25 -23.09
N PRO A 53 12.78 26.96 -23.54
CA PRO A 53 13.65 28.01 -24.04
C PRO A 53 12.99 28.62 -25.29
N ILE A 54 12.94 29.95 -25.35
CA ILE A 54 12.50 30.66 -26.57
C ILE A 54 13.42 30.24 -27.72
N PRO A 55 12.88 29.74 -28.85
CA PRO A 55 13.70 29.39 -30.02
C PRO A 55 14.59 30.58 -30.42
N GLY A 56 15.91 30.39 -30.38
CA GLY A 56 16.90 31.42 -30.71
C GLY A 56 17.68 32.03 -29.53
N CYS A 57 17.21 31.93 -28.27
CA CYS A 57 17.93 32.44 -27.09
C CYS A 57 18.65 31.31 -26.29
N ALA A 58 18.90 30.14 -26.91
CA ALA A 58 19.49 28.95 -26.26
C ALA A 58 20.94 29.16 -25.74
N ALA A 59 21.71 30.05 -26.38
CA ALA A 59 23.09 30.35 -26.00
C ALA A 59 23.20 31.21 -24.72
N SER A 60 22.11 31.87 -24.31
CA SER A 60 22.05 32.78 -23.15
C SER A 60 21.31 32.17 -21.94
N PHE A 61 21.02 30.86 -21.99
CA PHE A 61 20.28 30.15 -20.96
C PHE A 61 21.15 29.99 -19.70
N ARG A 62 20.74 30.56 -18.55
CA ARG A 62 21.32 30.18 -17.25
C ARG A 62 20.68 28.85 -16.81
N PRO A 63 21.45 27.77 -16.59
CA PRO A 63 20.92 26.46 -16.19
C PRO A 63 20.06 26.50 -14.92
N ASP A 64 20.33 27.46 -14.03
CA ASP A 64 19.69 27.56 -12.72
C ASP A 64 18.26 28.14 -12.77
N CYS A 65 17.86 28.69 -13.91
CA CYS A 65 16.60 29.40 -14.05
C CYS A 65 15.38 28.47 -14.22
N CYS A 66 15.54 27.25 -14.75
CA CYS A 66 14.47 26.24 -14.79
C CYS A 66 14.92 24.92 -14.22
N ARG A 67 14.27 24.50 -13.13
CA ARG A 67 14.45 23.17 -12.51
C ARG A 67 13.75 22.06 -13.31
N ASN A 68 13.86 22.07 -14.63
CA ASN A 68 13.25 21.03 -15.46
C ASN A 68 14.17 19.82 -15.54
N ALA A 69 13.60 18.62 -15.39
CA ALA A 69 14.29 17.41 -15.84
C ALA A 69 14.43 17.44 -17.35
N ARG A 70 15.36 16.65 -17.88
CA ARG A 70 15.44 16.39 -19.31
C ARG A 70 14.08 15.92 -19.87
N PRO A 71 13.62 16.44 -21.02
CA PRO A 71 12.45 15.87 -21.69
C PRO A 71 12.71 14.42 -22.12
N VAL A 72 11.75 13.54 -21.84
CA VAL A 72 11.85 12.11 -22.20
C VAL A 72 10.83 11.77 -23.28
N TYR A 73 11.32 11.43 -24.46
CA TYR A 73 10.51 11.12 -25.64
C TYR A 73 10.02 9.67 -25.60
N THR A 74 8.74 9.48 -25.28
CA THR A 74 8.08 8.17 -25.30
C THR A 74 7.18 8.04 -26.53
N ASP A 75 6.71 6.82 -26.82
CA ASP A 75 5.72 6.60 -27.90
C ASP A 75 4.34 7.20 -27.54
N TYR A 76 4.18 7.66 -26.30
CA TYR A 76 2.94 8.14 -25.70
C TYR A 76 3.01 9.63 -25.31
N GLY A 77 4.04 10.34 -25.74
CA GLY A 77 4.23 11.77 -25.48
C GLY A 77 5.65 12.11 -25.00
N ILE A 78 5.90 13.41 -24.88
CA ILE A 78 7.17 13.96 -24.38
C ILE A 78 6.98 14.28 -22.90
N MET A 79 7.62 13.50 -22.03
CA MET A 79 7.46 13.60 -20.58
C MET A 79 8.37 14.68 -20.01
N TYR A 80 7.77 15.68 -19.36
CA TYR A 80 8.49 16.75 -18.69
C TYR A 80 8.36 16.61 -17.18
N GLY A 81 9.50 16.42 -16.53
CA GLY A 81 9.62 16.32 -15.08
C GLY A 81 10.40 17.50 -14.52
N TYR A 82 10.84 17.38 -13.27
CA TYR A 82 11.68 18.38 -12.61
C TYR A 82 12.97 17.76 -12.07
N ALA A 83 14.00 18.58 -11.91
CA ALA A 83 15.32 18.17 -11.44
C ALA A 83 15.70 18.89 -10.14
N ILE A 84 16.38 18.19 -9.24
CA ILE A 84 16.96 18.73 -8.01
C ILE A 84 18.48 18.64 -8.13
N LEU A 85 19.18 19.78 -8.05
CA LEU A 85 20.63 19.82 -7.97
C LEU A 85 21.06 19.32 -6.58
N LEU A 86 21.96 18.34 -6.54
CA LEU A 86 22.43 17.71 -5.30
C LEU A 86 23.72 18.31 -4.75
N ASP A 87 24.49 19.01 -5.60
CA ASP A 87 25.78 19.59 -5.23
C ASP A 87 25.63 21.05 -4.78
N ASP A 88 26.47 21.49 -3.83
CA ASP A 88 26.39 22.82 -3.19
C ASP A 88 26.75 23.94 -4.19
N PRO A 89 25.93 24.99 -4.35
CA PRO A 89 26.26 26.14 -5.22
C PRO A 89 27.53 26.92 -4.79
N TYR A 90 28.06 26.71 -3.58
CA TYR A 90 29.26 27.41 -3.08
C TYR A 90 30.53 26.53 -3.01
N GLY A 91 30.44 25.25 -3.40
CA GLY A 91 31.58 24.34 -3.46
C GLY A 91 32.30 24.43 -4.81
N TYR A 92 33.63 24.48 -4.81
CA TYR A 92 34.44 24.31 -6.02
C TYR A 92 34.34 22.83 -6.46
N HIS A 93 33.80 22.55 -7.64
CA HIS A 93 33.55 21.17 -8.10
C HIS A 93 34.45 20.79 -9.28
N ASP A 94 35.45 19.95 -9.03
CA ASP A 94 36.31 19.36 -10.08
C ASP A 94 35.60 18.23 -10.89
N HIS A 95 34.45 17.73 -10.42
CA HIS A 95 33.85 16.46 -10.89
C HIS A 95 32.42 16.55 -11.48
N GLY A 96 32.02 17.73 -11.96
CA GLY A 96 30.72 17.90 -12.64
C GLY A 96 29.51 17.91 -11.70
N SER A 97 28.32 18.20 -12.24
CA SER A 97 27.10 18.41 -11.45
C SER A 97 26.21 17.17 -11.45
N ARG A 98 25.64 16.84 -10.28
CA ARG A 98 24.69 15.74 -10.07
C ARG A 98 23.27 16.26 -9.89
N TYR A 99 22.36 15.73 -10.71
CA TYR A 99 20.95 16.05 -10.70
C TYR A 99 20.12 14.81 -10.37
N LEU A 100 19.16 14.95 -9.46
CA LEU A 100 18.09 13.98 -9.27
C LEU A 100 16.92 14.37 -10.18
N GLU A 101 16.68 13.59 -11.23
CA GLU A 101 15.58 13.81 -12.17
C GLU A 101 14.33 13.01 -11.76
N ILE A 102 13.16 13.67 -11.79
CA ILE A 102 11.91 13.14 -11.27
C ILE A 102 10.77 13.39 -12.25
N TRP A 103 10.04 12.33 -12.59
CA TRP A 103 8.78 12.40 -13.33
C TRP A 103 7.67 11.73 -12.53
N ARG A 104 6.56 12.44 -12.33
CA ARG A 104 5.42 12.00 -11.56
C ARG A 104 4.24 11.73 -12.47
N SER A 105 3.58 10.63 -12.17
CA SER A 105 2.32 10.21 -12.78
C SER A 105 2.34 10.11 -14.31
N ILE A 106 3.36 9.45 -14.86
CA ILE A 106 3.39 9.06 -16.26
C ILE A 106 2.34 7.96 -16.51
N PRO A 107 1.45 8.10 -17.51
CA PRO A 107 0.42 7.11 -17.80
C PRO A 107 1.02 5.88 -18.49
N TYR A 108 0.85 4.70 -17.88
CA TYR A 108 1.28 3.44 -18.49
C TYR A 108 0.12 2.67 -19.14
N ALA A 109 -1.13 3.09 -18.90
CA ALA A 109 -2.33 2.55 -19.50
C ALA A 109 -3.41 3.64 -19.66
N ARG A 110 -4.41 3.38 -20.51
CA ARG A 110 -5.62 4.20 -20.60
C ARG A 110 -6.41 4.11 -19.30
N PRO A 111 -7.06 5.21 -18.87
CA PRO A 111 -7.81 5.22 -17.63
C PRO A 111 -9.00 4.25 -17.68
N PRO A 112 -9.08 3.24 -16.80
CA PRO A 112 -10.09 2.19 -16.83
C PRO A 112 -11.42 2.65 -16.21
N THR A 113 -12.03 3.69 -16.80
CA THR A 113 -13.17 4.40 -16.20
C THR A 113 -14.51 3.87 -16.74
N ARG A 114 -15.60 4.26 -16.07
CA ARG A 114 -16.95 4.06 -16.64
C ARG A 114 -17.19 4.84 -17.94
N ALA A 115 -16.57 6.02 -18.11
CA ALA A 115 -16.85 6.94 -19.21
C ALA A 115 -16.37 6.41 -20.57
N ASN A 116 -15.37 5.53 -20.57
CA ASN A 116 -14.83 4.90 -21.78
C ASN A 116 -15.06 3.37 -21.80
N SER A 117 -15.96 2.87 -20.96
CA SER A 117 -16.34 1.46 -20.87
C SER A 117 -15.17 0.49 -20.57
N LEU A 118 -14.09 0.98 -19.95
CA LEU A 118 -12.93 0.15 -19.56
C LEU A 118 -12.96 -0.32 -18.10
N ARG A 119 -13.94 0.14 -17.30
CA ARG A 119 -14.14 -0.39 -15.94
C ARG A 119 -14.37 -1.91 -15.96
N PHE A 120 -13.69 -2.61 -15.05
CA PHE A 120 -13.69 -4.08 -14.93
C PHE A 120 -13.22 -4.79 -16.22
N ARG A 121 -12.24 -4.20 -16.91
CA ARG A 121 -11.57 -4.80 -18.07
C ARG A 121 -10.06 -4.76 -17.90
N ARG A 122 -9.33 -5.50 -18.74
CA ARG A 122 -7.86 -5.43 -18.79
C ARG A 122 -7.39 -4.01 -19.13
N PRO A 123 -6.23 -3.58 -18.61
CA PRO A 123 -5.64 -2.32 -19.02
C PRO A 123 -5.33 -2.34 -20.51
N VAL A 124 -5.52 -1.18 -21.14
CA VAL A 124 -5.19 -0.95 -22.55
C VAL A 124 -4.00 0.01 -22.61
N PRO A 125 -3.02 -0.17 -23.50
CA PRO A 125 -1.92 0.78 -23.65
C PRO A 125 -2.41 2.23 -23.86
N PRO A 126 -1.66 3.24 -23.41
CA PRO A 126 -1.98 4.64 -23.65
C PRO A 126 -2.09 4.92 -25.15
N VAL A 127 -2.83 5.98 -25.49
CA VAL A 127 -2.88 6.45 -26.87
C VAL A 127 -1.51 6.98 -27.25
N ARG A 128 -1.00 6.58 -28.44
CA ARG A 128 0.25 7.14 -28.95
C ARG A 128 0.10 8.63 -29.17
N SER A 129 1.11 9.39 -28.76
CA SER A 129 1.09 10.85 -28.84
C SER A 129 2.50 11.40 -28.99
N GLN A 130 2.61 12.60 -29.55
CA GLN A 130 3.82 13.42 -29.57
C GLN A 130 3.63 14.72 -28.77
N GLU A 131 2.49 14.84 -28.08
CA GLU A 131 2.18 16.01 -27.26
C GLU A 131 3.06 16.05 -26.01
N LYS A 132 3.22 17.27 -25.46
CA LYS A 132 3.90 17.50 -24.20
C LYS A 132 3.04 16.97 -23.06
N TYR A 133 3.66 16.21 -22.16
CA TYR A 133 3.02 15.69 -20.97
C TYR A 133 3.69 16.25 -19.71
N ASP A 134 2.90 16.94 -18.89
CA ASP A 134 3.35 17.45 -17.61
C ASP A 134 3.36 16.32 -16.57
N ALA A 135 4.56 15.91 -16.20
CA ALA A 135 4.88 14.91 -15.19
C ALA A 135 5.58 15.55 -13.99
N THR A 136 5.21 16.76 -13.59
CA THR A 136 5.80 17.45 -12.42
C THR A 136 5.05 17.20 -11.11
N TYR A 137 3.80 16.72 -11.17
CA TYR A 137 2.94 16.52 -10.00
C TYR A 137 2.27 15.13 -9.98
N PHE A 138 1.84 14.73 -8.78
CA PHE A 138 1.11 13.48 -8.61
C PHE A 138 -0.35 13.61 -9.03
N ARG A 139 -0.83 12.67 -9.85
CA ARG A 139 -2.24 12.47 -10.16
C ARG A 139 -2.90 11.59 -9.10
N ALA A 140 -4.21 11.40 -9.25
CA ALA A 140 -5.02 10.67 -8.30
C ALA A 140 -4.50 9.25 -8.04
N SER A 141 -4.62 8.81 -6.79
CA SER A 141 -4.46 7.39 -6.44
C SER A 141 -5.65 6.59 -6.96
N CYS A 142 -5.54 5.27 -7.04
CA CYS A 142 -6.66 4.44 -7.47
C CYS A 142 -7.85 4.51 -6.50
N ALA A 143 -9.06 4.42 -7.06
CA ALA A 143 -10.32 4.40 -6.33
C ALA A 143 -10.28 3.33 -5.22
N GLN A 144 -10.45 3.79 -3.99
CA GLN A 144 -10.34 3.01 -2.76
C GLN A 144 -11.16 3.70 -1.65
N PRO A 145 -11.47 3.01 -0.54
CA PRO A 145 -12.16 3.65 0.57
C PRO A 145 -11.36 4.87 1.04
N VAL A 146 -11.99 6.05 1.05
CA VAL A 146 -11.35 7.28 1.49
C VAL A 146 -11.46 7.36 3.00
N ALA A 147 -10.37 7.77 3.66
CA ALA A 147 -10.42 8.06 5.09
C ALA A 147 -11.32 9.27 5.30
N SER A 148 -12.46 9.10 5.99
CA SER A 148 -13.40 10.20 6.22
C SER A 148 -12.74 11.28 7.11
N PRO A 149 -12.58 12.51 6.61
CA PRO A 149 -12.17 13.64 7.41
C PRO A 149 -13.06 13.78 8.65
N GLY A 150 -12.44 13.84 9.84
CA GLY A 150 -13.18 13.99 11.10
C GLY A 150 -13.97 12.76 11.58
N ALA A 151 -13.77 11.57 11.01
CA ALA A 151 -14.35 10.35 11.56
C ALA A 151 -13.97 10.14 13.03
N GLN A 152 -14.94 9.75 13.87
CA GLN A 152 -14.69 9.46 15.27
C GLN A 152 -13.73 8.28 15.41
N PHE A 153 -12.81 8.38 16.39
CA PHE A 153 -11.82 7.35 16.69
C PHE A 153 -12.43 5.95 16.85
N SER A 154 -13.54 5.85 17.59
CA SER A 154 -14.27 4.60 17.82
C SER A 154 -14.73 3.91 16.53
N THR A 155 -15.00 4.68 15.47
CA THR A 155 -15.45 4.15 14.19
C THR A 155 -14.26 3.64 13.36
N TRP A 156 -13.28 4.50 13.09
CA TRP A 156 -12.18 4.15 12.19
C TRP A 156 -11.14 3.22 12.83
N ALA A 157 -11.00 3.20 14.16
CA ALA A 157 -10.05 2.32 14.84
C ALA A 157 -10.37 0.83 14.68
N THR A 158 -11.59 0.50 14.26
CA THR A 158 -12.00 -0.88 13.92
C THR A 158 -11.43 -1.35 12.57
N SER A 159 -10.89 -0.45 11.74
CA SER A 159 -10.45 -0.75 10.38
C SER A 159 -8.93 -0.71 10.26
N PRO A 160 -8.26 -1.85 9.99
CA PRO A 160 -6.79 -1.90 9.86
C PRO A 160 -6.23 -0.93 8.81
N HIS A 161 -6.91 -0.75 7.66
CA HIS A 161 -6.47 0.16 6.61
C HIS A 161 -6.48 1.64 7.04
N GLU A 162 -7.35 2.03 7.98
CA GLU A 162 -7.36 3.38 8.54
C GLU A 162 -6.15 3.62 9.44
N TRP A 163 -5.71 2.58 10.18
CA TRP A 163 -4.48 2.66 10.97
C TRP A 163 -3.26 2.92 10.09
N ASP A 164 -3.05 2.13 9.03
CA ASP A 164 -1.88 2.28 8.15
C ASP A 164 -1.78 3.70 7.56
N LYS A 165 -2.89 4.23 7.01
CA LYS A 165 -2.93 5.59 6.43
C LYS A 165 -2.59 6.70 7.44
N ARG A 166 -2.84 6.45 8.72
CA ARG A 166 -2.72 7.42 9.81
C ARG A 166 -1.37 7.35 10.52
N ILE A 167 -0.72 6.18 10.58
CA ILE A 167 0.55 6.00 11.32
C ILE A 167 1.77 5.93 10.38
N ASN A 168 1.61 5.41 9.16
CA ASN A 168 2.71 5.20 8.22
C ASN A 168 2.61 6.18 7.06
N PHE A 169 3.71 6.86 6.72
CA PHE A 169 3.80 7.75 5.55
C PHE A 169 2.58 8.67 5.41
N ARG A 170 2.25 9.37 6.51
CA ARG A 170 1.08 10.23 6.59
C ARG A 170 1.06 11.20 5.41
N GLN A 171 -0.08 11.28 4.72
CA GLN A 171 -0.30 12.27 3.68
C GLN A 171 -1.22 13.39 4.18
N PRO A 172 -1.08 14.61 3.65
CA PRO A 172 -2.08 15.66 3.81
C PRO A 172 -3.49 15.14 3.48
N GLU A 173 -4.48 15.54 4.27
CA GLU A 173 -5.87 15.04 4.17
C GLU A 173 -6.48 15.22 2.77
N LYS A 174 -6.17 16.34 2.10
CA LYS A 174 -6.58 16.60 0.71
C LYS A 174 -6.10 15.53 -0.27
N LEU A 175 -4.92 14.96 -0.03
CA LEU A 175 -4.34 13.90 -0.88
C LEU A 175 -4.94 12.53 -0.58
N LEU A 176 -5.32 12.25 0.68
CA LEU A 176 -6.05 11.03 1.05
C LEU A 176 -7.40 10.93 0.33
N ALA A 177 -8.04 12.08 0.07
CA ALA A 177 -9.30 12.17 -0.66
C ALA A 177 -9.13 12.17 -2.19
N ASN A 178 -7.91 12.35 -2.71
CA ASN A 178 -7.65 12.43 -4.15
C ASN A 178 -7.52 11.03 -4.79
N THR A 179 -8.66 10.35 -4.92
CA THR A 179 -8.77 9.02 -5.55
C THR A 179 -9.64 9.06 -6.81
N SER A 180 -9.30 8.26 -7.81
CA SER A 180 -10.01 8.20 -9.10
C SER A 180 -9.86 6.82 -9.74
N GLU A 181 -10.77 6.46 -10.66
CA GLU A 181 -10.54 5.32 -11.58
C GLU A 181 -9.48 5.64 -12.62
N ASP A 182 -9.31 6.92 -12.96
CA ASP A 182 -8.17 7.40 -13.73
C ASP A 182 -6.95 7.47 -12.81
N CYS A 183 -6.24 6.35 -12.70
CA CYS A 183 -5.15 6.19 -11.73
C CYS A 183 -3.95 5.36 -12.21
N LEU A 184 -3.96 4.83 -13.45
CA LEU A 184 -2.92 3.92 -13.96
C LEU A 184 -1.65 4.67 -14.37
N TYR A 185 -0.97 5.18 -13.35
CA TYR A 185 0.19 6.04 -13.43
C TYR A 185 1.40 5.46 -12.68
N LEU A 186 2.60 5.86 -13.08
CA LEU A 186 3.84 5.57 -12.38
C LEU A 186 4.71 6.81 -12.18
N ASN A 187 5.59 6.77 -11.19
CA ASN A 187 6.54 7.83 -10.89
C ASN A 187 7.96 7.28 -11.06
N ILE A 188 8.89 8.06 -11.61
CA ILE A 188 10.27 7.66 -11.90
C ILE A 188 11.23 8.65 -11.24
N TYR A 189 12.23 8.13 -10.54
CA TYR A 189 13.32 8.87 -9.92
C TYR A 189 14.65 8.28 -10.41
N THR A 190 15.55 9.13 -10.91
CA THR A 190 16.85 8.68 -11.42
C THR A 190 17.93 9.72 -11.18
N LEU A 191 19.16 9.25 -11.01
CA LEU A 191 20.33 10.12 -10.88
C LEU A 191 20.92 10.37 -12.27
N ASN A 192 21.16 11.63 -12.58
CA ASN A 192 21.86 12.09 -13.77
C ASN A 192 23.17 12.78 -13.33
N GLU A 193 24.31 12.20 -13.70
CA GLU A 193 25.64 12.76 -13.41
C GLU A 193 26.20 13.34 -14.71
N THR A 194 26.47 14.64 -14.72
CA THR A 194 27.12 15.31 -15.85
C THR A 194 28.63 15.26 -15.66
N ASP A 195 29.32 14.35 -16.34
CA ASP A 195 30.78 14.26 -16.25
C ASP A 195 31.42 15.56 -16.81
N SER A 196 32.29 16.21 -16.04
CA SER A 196 33.02 17.43 -16.45
C SER A 196 34.17 17.15 -17.42
N THR A 197 34.56 15.88 -17.58
CA THR A 197 35.49 15.48 -18.64
C THR A 197 34.71 15.27 -19.92
N GLY A 198 34.96 16.10 -20.93
CA GLY A 198 34.37 16.00 -22.28
C GLY A 198 34.66 14.69 -23.05
N GLY A 199 34.94 13.59 -22.36
CA GLY A 199 34.84 12.23 -22.87
C GLY A 199 33.37 11.80 -22.89
N GLY A 200 32.61 12.38 -23.82
CA GLY A 200 31.24 11.95 -24.07
C GLY A 200 31.19 10.44 -24.22
N LEU A 201 30.53 9.75 -23.28
CA LEU A 201 30.05 8.41 -23.53
C LEU A 201 29.26 8.51 -24.84
N LEU A 202 29.76 7.86 -25.89
CA LEU A 202 29.14 7.85 -27.20
C LEU A 202 27.63 7.60 -27.05
N PRO A 203 26.75 8.23 -27.86
CA PRO A 203 25.32 7.91 -27.83
C PRO A 203 25.12 6.39 -27.99
N GLY A 204 24.84 5.71 -26.86
CA GLY A 204 24.87 4.25 -26.74
C GLY A 204 25.62 3.67 -25.53
N GLN A 205 26.51 4.44 -24.90
CA GLN A 205 27.32 4.04 -23.73
C GLN A 205 26.89 4.71 -22.41
N ALA A 206 25.77 5.43 -22.37
CA ALA A 206 25.23 5.98 -21.13
C ALA A 206 25.10 4.86 -20.06
N ARG A 207 25.59 5.15 -18.84
CA ARG A 207 25.55 4.22 -17.70
C ARG A 207 24.12 3.70 -17.50
N LYS A 208 23.92 2.39 -17.66
CA LYS A 208 22.62 1.74 -17.43
C LYS A 208 22.50 1.38 -15.96
N LEU A 209 21.53 1.98 -15.28
CA LEU A 209 21.25 1.78 -13.86
C LEU A 209 20.25 0.64 -13.68
N PRO A 210 20.42 -0.22 -12.66
CA PRO A 210 19.40 -1.22 -12.33
C PRO A 210 18.11 -0.53 -11.87
N ILE A 211 16.98 -1.20 -12.06
CA ILE A 211 15.65 -0.63 -11.83
C ILE A 211 15.00 -1.33 -10.64
N LEU A 212 14.51 -0.55 -9.67
CA LEU A 212 13.62 -1.00 -8.61
C LEU A 212 12.20 -0.54 -8.94
N VAL A 213 11.26 -1.47 -9.05
CA VAL A 213 9.83 -1.19 -9.27
C VAL A 213 9.06 -1.56 -8.02
N PHE A 214 8.38 -0.60 -7.40
CA PHE A 214 7.67 -0.77 -6.14
C PHE A 214 6.15 -0.71 -6.33
N PHE A 215 5.48 -1.76 -5.84
CA PHE A 215 4.04 -1.83 -5.72
C PHE A 215 3.66 -1.90 -4.24
N ASP A 216 2.69 -1.07 -3.86
CA ASP A 216 2.16 -1.00 -2.52
C ASP A 216 0.71 -1.47 -2.47
N GLY A 217 0.36 -2.24 -1.44
CA GLY A 217 -1.00 -2.64 -1.19
C GLY A 217 -1.21 -3.17 0.22
N MET A 218 -2.39 -2.86 0.77
CA MET A 218 -2.91 -3.41 2.01
C MET A 218 -4.29 -4.01 1.75
N ASP A 219 -4.42 -5.28 2.11
CA ASP A 219 -5.65 -6.08 1.95
C ASP A 219 -6.25 -6.05 0.54
N HIS A 220 -5.42 -5.76 -0.48
CA HIS A 220 -5.82 -5.50 -1.87
C HIS A 220 -6.88 -4.40 -2.02
N LEU A 221 -7.16 -3.64 -0.96
CA LEU A 221 -8.25 -2.68 -0.89
C LEU A 221 -7.73 -1.24 -0.95
N THR A 222 -6.58 -0.97 -0.32
CA THR A 222 -5.95 0.36 -0.24
C THR A 222 -4.48 0.29 -0.58
N GLY A 223 -3.93 1.38 -1.12
CA GLY A 223 -2.54 1.46 -1.57
C GLY A 223 -2.33 2.62 -2.54
N THR A 224 -1.10 3.14 -2.61
CA THR A 224 -0.77 4.22 -3.55
C THR A 224 0.73 4.39 -3.75
N ALA A 225 1.15 4.63 -4.99
CA ALA A 225 2.52 4.96 -5.36
C ALA A 225 2.97 6.36 -4.89
N ASN A 226 2.01 7.23 -4.58
CA ASN A 226 2.27 8.65 -4.30
C ASN A 226 2.87 8.89 -2.90
N ARG A 227 2.94 7.85 -2.05
CA ARG A 227 3.45 7.90 -0.67
C ARG A 227 4.96 7.67 -0.55
N TYR A 228 5.61 7.17 -1.61
CA TYR A 228 6.93 6.57 -1.51
C TYR A 228 7.99 7.40 -2.24
N PRO A 229 8.87 8.11 -1.51
CA PRO A 229 9.89 8.95 -2.12
C PRO A 229 11.09 8.12 -2.59
N GLY A 230 11.33 8.11 -3.90
CA GLY A 230 12.49 7.42 -4.51
C GLY A 230 13.83 8.17 -4.38
N HIS A 231 13.84 9.35 -3.78
CA HIS A 231 14.96 10.31 -3.80
C HIS A 231 16.29 9.74 -3.27
N ILE A 232 16.29 9.07 -2.12
CA ILE A 232 17.52 8.57 -1.50
C ILE A 232 18.03 7.31 -2.21
N LEU A 233 17.13 6.38 -2.54
CA LEU A 233 17.48 5.17 -3.30
C LEU A 233 18.04 5.52 -4.68
N ALA A 234 17.50 6.55 -5.34
CA ALA A 234 17.97 6.97 -6.65
C ALA A 234 19.42 7.47 -6.63
N GLN A 235 19.80 8.21 -5.58
CA GLN A 235 21.18 8.67 -5.35
C GLN A 235 22.18 7.52 -5.16
N LEU A 236 21.71 6.30 -4.88
CA LEU A 236 22.55 5.11 -4.81
C LEU A 236 22.79 4.46 -6.19
N GLY A 237 22.44 5.14 -7.28
CA GLY A 237 22.62 4.66 -8.65
C GLY A 237 21.61 3.57 -9.02
N VAL A 238 20.33 3.79 -8.67
CA VAL A 238 19.20 2.90 -8.97
C VAL A 238 18.09 3.75 -9.59
N VAL A 239 17.44 3.28 -10.66
CA VAL A 239 16.18 3.91 -11.11
C VAL A 239 15.07 3.40 -10.22
N VAL A 240 14.39 4.29 -9.51
CA VAL A 240 13.27 3.92 -8.62
C VAL A 240 11.97 4.27 -9.31
N ILE A 241 11.07 3.29 -9.39
CA ILE A 241 9.76 3.44 -10.01
C ILE A 241 8.68 3.02 -9.01
N THR A 242 7.72 3.90 -8.72
CA THR A 242 6.54 3.56 -7.89
C THR A 242 5.30 3.55 -8.76
N VAL A 243 4.42 2.55 -8.59
CA VAL A 243 3.35 2.29 -9.57
C VAL A 243 1.98 2.13 -8.91
N ASN A 244 0.99 2.88 -9.39
CA ASN A 244 -0.40 2.68 -9.03
C ASN A 244 -1.00 1.54 -9.86
N TYR A 245 -1.87 0.73 -9.27
CA TYR A 245 -2.63 -0.32 -9.95
C TYR A 245 -4.02 -0.42 -9.33
N ARG A 246 -5.01 -0.97 -10.04
CA ARG A 246 -6.37 -1.05 -9.50
C ARG A 246 -6.45 -1.99 -8.29
N LEU A 247 -7.18 -1.53 -7.28
CA LEU A 247 -7.43 -2.21 -6.02
C LEU A 247 -8.93 -2.54 -5.89
N GLY A 248 -9.29 -3.26 -4.83
CA GLY A 248 -10.66 -3.62 -4.48
C GLY A 248 -11.39 -4.31 -5.64
N PRO A 249 -12.71 -4.09 -5.79
CA PRO A 249 -13.44 -4.64 -6.92
C PRO A 249 -12.97 -4.09 -8.28
N PHE A 250 -12.38 -2.89 -8.34
CA PHE A 250 -11.86 -2.37 -9.62
C PHE A 250 -10.73 -3.25 -10.18
N GLY A 251 -9.92 -3.82 -9.29
CA GLY A 251 -8.82 -4.73 -9.63
C GLY A 251 -9.19 -6.21 -9.62
N TYR A 252 -10.13 -6.64 -8.77
CA TYR A 252 -10.31 -8.05 -8.46
C TYR A 252 -11.75 -8.56 -8.54
N LEU A 253 -12.71 -7.76 -9.02
CA LEU A 253 -14.09 -8.23 -9.22
C LEU A 253 -14.13 -9.39 -10.22
N ALA A 254 -14.60 -10.56 -9.78
CA ALA A 254 -14.94 -11.67 -10.62
C ALA A 254 -16.41 -12.04 -10.40
N THR A 255 -17.21 -12.09 -11.46
CA THR A 255 -18.63 -12.48 -11.41
C THR A 255 -18.86 -13.94 -11.75
N GLU A 256 -17.89 -14.57 -12.40
CA GLU A 256 -17.98 -15.93 -12.92
C GLU A 256 -16.85 -16.81 -12.38
N SER A 257 -17.10 -18.11 -12.28
CA SER A 257 -16.07 -19.09 -11.93
C SER A 257 -15.16 -19.43 -13.11
N LYS A 258 -13.99 -20.01 -12.83
CA LYS A 258 -13.01 -20.46 -13.85
C LYS A 258 -13.59 -21.38 -14.93
N TYR A 259 -14.65 -22.13 -14.61
CA TYR A 259 -15.26 -23.12 -15.51
C TYR A 259 -16.07 -22.48 -16.65
N MET A 260 -16.44 -21.19 -16.52
CA MET A 260 -17.29 -20.52 -17.51
C MET A 260 -16.50 -19.90 -18.68
N ARG A 261 -15.19 -19.67 -18.55
CA ARG A 261 -14.38 -19.07 -19.64
C ARG A 261 -14.21 -20.00 -20.85
N GLN A 262 -14.35 -21.31 -20.66
CA GLN A 262 -14.21 -22.31 -21.74
C GLN A 262 -15.47 -22.43 -22.61
N ALA A 263 -16.61 -21.89 -22.17
CA ALA A 263 -17.90 -22.08 -22.85
C ALA A 263 -18.16 -21.10 -24.02
N GLN A 264 -17.37 -20.03 -24.19
CA GLN A 264 -17.43 -19.06 -25.30
C GLN A 264 -18.86 -18.66 -25.73
N THR A 265 -19.72 -18.31 -24.77
CA THR A 265 -21.10 -17.84 -25.02
C THR A 265 -21.14 -16.31 -25.13
N ALA A 266 -22.20 -15.77 -25.77
CA ALA A 266 -22.42 -14.33 -25.89
C ALA A 266 -22.53 -13.58 -24.54
N GLU A 267 -22.84 -14.29 -23.45
CA GLU A 267 -22.86 -13.75 -22.07
C GLU A 267 -21.44 -13.42 -21.54
N MET A 268 -20.36 -13.90 -22.18
CA MET A 268 -18.98 -13.65 -21.74
C MET A 268 -18.48 -12.21 -21.95
N ASP A 269 -19.03 -11.45 -22.90
CA ASP A 269 -18.54 -10.10 -23.21
C ASP A 269 -18.84 -9.10 -22.08
N ASN A 270 -19.83 -9.40 -21.23
CA ASN A 270 -20.19 -8.57 -20.08
C ASN A 270 -19.62 -9.05 -18.75
N ALA A 271 -19.19 -10.32 -18.65
CA ALA A 271 -18.64 -10.90 -17.43
C ALA A 271 -17.35 -10.21 -16.98
N ALA A 272 -17.09 -10.26 -15.67
CA ALA A 272 -15.79 -9.90 -15.10
C ALA A 272 -15.09 -11.15 -14.58
N PHE A 273 -13.82 -11.34 -14.95
CA PHE A 273 -13.04 -12.53 -14.58
C PHE A 273 -12.01 -12.28 -13.46
N GLY A 274 -11.99 -11.07 -12.88
CA GLY A 274 -11.03 -10.68 -11.86
C GLY A 274 -9.61 -10.46 -12.39
N ASN A 275 -8.66 -10.34 -11.44
CA ASN A 275 -7.22 -10.20 -11.68
C ASN A 275 -6.79 -9.00 -12.54
N TYR A 276 -7.65 -8.00 -12.74
CA TYR A 276 -7.31 -6.78 -13.49
C TYR A 276 -6.17 -5.98 -12.84
N GLY A 277 -6.07 -5.99 -11.50
CA GLY A 277 -4.92 -5.41 -10.79
C GLY A 277 -3.60 -6.08 -11.17
N LEU A 278 -3.57 -7.40 -11.35
CA LEU A 278 -2.39 -8.12 -11.84
C LEU A 278 -2.07 -7.77 -13.29
N TRP A 279 -3.09 -7.60 -14.13
CA TRP A 279 -2.91 -7.16 -15.51
C TRP A 279 -2.37 -5.72 -15.59
N ASP A 280 -2.79 -4.84 -14.67
CA ASP A 280 -2.25 -3.48 -14.54
C ASP A 280 -0.75 -3.53 -14.23
N GLN A 281 -0.34 -4.39 -13.28
CA GLN A 281 1.06 -4.62 -12.94
C GLN A 281 1.87 -5.17 -14.14
N VAL A 282 1.31 -6.11 -14.92
CA VAL A 282 1.94 -6.57 -16.18
C VAL A 282 2.14 -5.41 -17.14
N ARG A 283 1.09 -4.62 -17.41
CA ARG A 283 1.16 -3.53 -18.38
C ARG A 283 2.15 -2.45 -17.95
N ALA A 284 2.24 -2.15 -16.65
CA ALA A 284 3.25 -1.24 -16.11
C ALA A 284 4.67 -1.77 -16.33
N LEU A 285 4.92 -3.06 -16.05
CA LEU A 285 6.23 -3.68 -16.26
C LEU A 285 6.62 -3.71 -17.75
N GLU A 286 5.66 -3.92 -18.66
CA GLU A 286 5.88 -3.79 -20.10
C GLU A 286 6.29 -2.36 -20.48
N PHE A 287 5.53 -1.36 -20.02
CA PHE A 287 5.86 0.05 -20.26
C PHE A 287 7.26 0.42 -19.74
N ILE A 288 7.60 -0.05 -18.54
CA ILE A 288 8.92 0.18 -17.93
C ILE A 288 10.00 -0.46 -18.79
N LYS A 289 9.81 -1.70 -19.22
CA LYS A 289 10.81 -2.40 -20.05
C LYS A 289 10.99 -1.75 -21.42
N GLU A 290 9.90 -1.26 -22.02
CA GLU A 290 9.90 -0.51 -23.30
C GLU A 290 10.66 0.82 -23.20
N ASN A 291 10.54 1.52 -22.07
CA ASN A 291 11.07 2.88 -21.89
C ASN A 291 12.30 2.97 -20.99
N ALA A 292 12.74 1.88 -20.36
CA ALA A 292 13.81 1.83 -19.36
C ALA A 292 15.03 2.67 -19.73
N ARG A 293 15.58 2.45 -20.92
CA ARG A 293 16.80 3.13 -21.39
C ARG A 293 16.63 4.64 -21.51
N LYS A 294 15.41 5.10 -21.76
CA LYS A 294 15.07 6.53 -21.87
C LYS A 294 15.12 7.24 -20.51
N PHE A 295 15.10 6.49 -19.42
CA PHE A 295 15.24 6.97 -18.03
C PHE A 295 16.54 6.45 -17.37
N PHE A 296 17.57 6.17 -18.17
CA PHE A 296 18.86 5.59 -17.75
C PHE A 296 18.80 4.16 -17.17
N GLY A 297 17.64 3.50 -17.20
CA GLY A 297 17.45 2.17 -16.66
C GLY A 297 17.93 1.04 -17.57
N ASP A 298 18.35 -0.08 -16.98
CA ASP A 298 18.63 -1.35 -17.66
C ASP A 298 17.38 -2.25 -17.71
N PRO A 299 16.78 -2.50 -18.89
CA PRO A 299 15.60 -3.37 -19.02
C PRO A 299 15.87 -4.86 -18.69
N ASN A 300 17.14 -5.22 -18.46
CA ASN A 300 17.58 -6.56 -18.08
C ASN A 300 17.93 -6.68 -16.59
N GLN A 301 17.79 -5.60 -15.81
CA GLN A 301 18.02 -5.60 -14.37
C GLN A 301 16.85 -4.94 -13.64
N ILE A 302 15.67 -5.53 -13.78
CA ILE A 302 14.45 -5.08 -13.10
C ILE A 302 14.25 -5.92 -11.84
N THR A 303 14.18 -5.25 -10.69
CA THR A 303 13.82 -5.84 -9.40
C THR A 303 12.43 -5.34 -9.02
N VAL A 304 11.48 -6.24 -8.83
CA VAL A 304 10.12 -5.88 -8.39
C VAL A 304 10.03 -6.07 -6.89
N VAL A 305 9.47 -5.07 -6.21
CA VAL A 305 9.26 -5.07 -4.76
C VAL A 305 7.76 -4.91 -4.52
N GLY A 306 7.18 -5.90 -3.86
CA GLY A 306 5.79 -5.84 -3.42
C GLY A 306 5.74 -5.70 -1.90
N HIS A 307 4.83 -4.85 -1.40
CA HIS A 307 4.51 -4.74 0.01
C HIS A 307 3.08 -5.22 0.30
N GLY A 308 2.90 -6.01 1.37
CA GLY A 308 1.60 -6.48 1.82
C GLY A 308 0.87 -7.29 0.73
N SER A 309 -0.30 -6.81 0.30
CA SER A 309 -1.06 -7.47 -0.77
C SER A 309 -0.38 -7.40 -2.14
N ALA A 310 0.44 -6.37 -2.40
CA ALA A 310 1.26 -6.30 -3.61
C ALA A 310 2.40 -7.33 -3.59
N ALA A 311 2.87 -7.74 -2.40
CA ALA A 311 3.80 -8.88 -2.29
C ALA A 311 3.09 -10.20 -2.63
N ALA A 312 1.81 -10.33 -2.25
CA ALA A 312 0.99 -11.47 -2.68
C ALA A 312 0.79 -11.48 -4.20
N ASP A 313 0.48 -10.34 -4.81
CA ASP A 313 0.43 -10.20 -6.26
C ASP A 313 1.78 -10.60 -6.92
N LEU A 314 2.90 -10.12 -6.38
CA LEU A 314 4.24 -10.45 -6.89
C LEU A 314 4.54 -11.95 -6.80
N SER A 315 4.14 -12.63 -5.73
CA SER A 315 4.27 -14.08 -5.65
C SER A 315 3.42 -14.82 -6.69
N VAL A 316 2.24 -14.29 -7.06
CA VAL A 316 1.46 -14.80 -8.20
C VAL A 316 2.15 -14.50 -9.53
N HIS A 317 2.80 -13.34 -9.69
CA HIS A 317 3.60 -13.02 -10.87
C HIS A 317 4.76 -14.01 -11.09
N LEU A 318 5.36 -14.54 -10.02
CA LEU A 318 6.36 -15.61 -10.12
C LEU A 318 5.79 -16.91 -10.72
N LEU A 319 4.47 -17.14 -10.62
CA LEU A 319 3.76 -18.31 -11.14
C LEU A 319 3.16 -18.11 -12.53
N SER A 320 3.10 -16.86 -13.01
CA SER A 320 2.35 -16.50 -14.21
C SER A 320 3.20 -16.51 -15.48
N ARG A 321 2.67 -17.11 -16.55
CA ARG A 321 3.28 -17.13 -17.90
C ARG A 321 3.37 -15.74 -18.55
N TYR A 322 2.62 -14.77 -18.05
CA TYR A 322 2.59 -13.41 -18.58
C TYR A 322 3.66 -12.50 -17.96
N SER A 323 4.36 -12.95 -16.91
CA SER A 323 5.32 -12.12 -16.19
C SER A 323 6.57 -12.87 -15.75
N GLY A 324 6.56 -13.56 -14.61
CA GLY A 324 7.75 -14.25 -14.08
C GLY A 324 8.21 -15.43 -14.95
N LEU A 325 7.27 -16.25 -15.43
CA LEU A 325 7.55 -17.37 -16.34
C LEU A 325 7.62 -16.96 -17.82
N ARG A 326 7.40 -15.69 -18.13
CA ARG A 326 7.43 -15.16 -19.50
C ARG A 326 8.85 -15.30 -20.07
N LYS A 327 8.94 -15.51 -21.38
CA LYS A 327 10.20 -15.47 -22.14
C LYS A 327 10.09 -14.42 -23.25
N PRO A 328 10.85 -13.31 -23.21
CA PRO A 328 11.75 -12.89 -22.14
C PRO A 328 11.00 -12.44 -20.85
N PRO A 329 11.62 -12.57 -19.66
CA PRO A 329 10.96 -12.22 -18.40
C PRO A 329 10.73 -10.71 -18.27
N LEU A 330 9.69 -10.31 -17.54
CA LEU A 330 9.42 -8.90 -17.25
C LEU A 330 10.30 -8.34 -16.13
N PHE A 331 10.78 -9.20 -15.23
CA PHE A 331 11.66 -8.84 -14.14
C PHE A 331 12.64 -9.97 -13.83
N ASN A 332 13.72 -9.62 -13.16
CA ASN A 332 14.87 -10.49 -12.94
C ASN A 332 15.09 -10.86 -11.48
N ARG A 333 14.48 -10.10 -10.56
CA ARG A 333 14.62 -10.26 -9.10
C ARG A 333 13.32 -9.84 -8.42
N ALA A 334 13.04 -10.40 -7.24
CA ALA A 334 11.85 -10.05 -6.47
C ALA A 334 12.18 -9.77 -5.00
N ILE A 335 11.44 -8.86 -4.37
CA ILE A 335 11.44 -8.64 -2.92
C ILE A 335 9.99 -8.70 -2.43
N LEU A 336 9.70 -9.68 -1.57
CA LEU A 336 8.41 -9.91 -0.95
C LEU A 336 8.44 -9.34 0.47
N LEU A 337 7.82 -8.18 0.68
CA LEU A 337 7.76 -7.51 1.99
C LEU A 337 6.40 -7.76 2.63
N SER A 338 6.39 -8.43 3.78
CA SER A 338 5.19 -8.59 4.61
C SER A 338 3.99 -9.20 3.87
N GLY A 339 4.21 -10.10 2.91
CA GLY A 339 3.11 -10.75 2.21
C GLY A 339 3.50 -11.78 1.15
N SER A 340 2.55 -12.66 0.80
CA SER A 340 2.65 -13.67 -0.25
C SER A 340 1.26 -14.25 -0.58
N ASP A 341 1.14 -14.97 -1.68
CA ASP A 341 -0.06 -15.70 -2.11
C ASP A 341 -0.52 -16.74 -1.09
N GLN A 342 0.40 -17.25 -0.26
CA GLN A 342 0.12 -18.25 0.78
C GLN A 342 -0.34 -17.64 2.12
N MET A 343 -0.45 -16.32 2.20
CA MET A 343 -0.93 -15.57 3.36
C MET A 343 -2.46 -15.53 3.40
N GLU A 344 -3.05 -15.18 4.55
CA GLU A 344 -4.51 -15.05 4.63
C GLU A 344 -5.00 -13.89 3.77
N GLY A 345 -5.95 -14.16 2.88
CA GLY A 345 -6.44 -13.21 1.90
C GLY A 345 -5.38 -12.69 0.92
N GLY A 346 -4.25 -13.39 0.75
CA GLY A 346 -3.31 -13.15 -0.36
C GLY A 346 -3.78 -13.76 -1.69
N PHE A 347 -4.72 -14.70 -1.61
CA PHE A 347 -5.32 -15.41 -2.74
C PHE A 347 -6.69 -15.97 -2.33
N THR A 348 -7.68 -15.89 -3.22
CA THR A 348 -9.01 -16.49 -3.02
C THR A 348 -8.95 -17.97 -3.38
N ARG A 349 -8.99 -18.84 -2.35
CA ARG A 349 -8.80 -20.31 -2.50
C ARG A 349 -9.93 -21.02 -3.23
N HIS A 350 -11.13 -20.45 -3.23
CA HIS A 350 -12.29 -21.01 -3.90
C HIS A 350 -12.83 -19.94 -4.85
N SER A 351 -12.63 -20.14 -6.15
CA SER A 351 -13.00 -19.14 -7.16
C SER A 351 -14.49 -18.75 -7.13
N GLU A 352 -15.35 -19.63 -6.62
CA GLU A 352 -16.77 -19.39 -6.39
C GLU A 352 -17.01 -18.27 -5.36
N GLU A 353 -16.14 -18.09 -4.37
CA GLU A 353 -16.24 -17.03 -3.37
C GLU A 353 -16.18 -15.64 -4.00
N SER A 354 -15.31 -15.44 -5.01
CA SER A 354 -15.19 -14.16 -5.72
C SER A 354 -16.52 -13.74 -6.35
N ALA A 355 -17.26 -14.68 -6.95
CA ALA A 355 -18.58 -14.43 -7.52
C ALA A 355 -19.64 -14.11 -6.45
N ILE A 356 -19.55 -14.73 -5.26
CA ILE A 356 -20.44 -14.40 -4.13
C ILE A 356 -20.13 -12.98 -3.61
N TYR A 357 -18.85 -12.61 -3.48
CA TYR A 357 -18.46 -11.25 -3.13
C TYR A 357 -18.96 -10.21 -4.13
N ALA A 358 -18.90 -10.51 -5.43
CA ALA A 358 -19.43 -9.63 -6.46
C ALA A 358 -20.95 -9.43 -6.32
N LYS A 359 -21.72 -10.49 -6.06
CA LYS A 359 -23.17 -10.41 -5.81
C LYS A 359 -23.50 -9.62 -4.55
N GLU A 360 -22.74 -9.81 -3.48
CA GLU A 360 -22.94 -9.08 -2.23
C GLU A 360 -22.63 -7.58 -2.40
N LEU A 361 -21.53 -7.24 -3.07
CA LEU A 361 -21.24 -5.86 -3.44
C LEU A 361 -22.36 -5.25 -4.28
N ALA A 362 -22.82 -5.96 -5.32
CA ALA A 362 -23.92 -5.53 -6.16
C ALA A 362 -25.20 -5.28 -5.35
N ARG A 363 -25.52 -6.14 -4.38
CA ARG A 363 -26.64 -5.96 -3.45
C ARG A 363 -26.48 -4.67 -2.62
N GLN A 364 -25.29 -4.43 -2.08
CA GLN A 364 -25.01 -3.26 -1.23
C GLN A 364 -25.14 -1.94 -1.99
N VAL A 365 -24.79 -1.92 -3.28
CA VAL A 365 -24.95 -0.73 -4.14
C VAL A 365 -26.29 -0.71 -4.90
N GLY A 366 -27.26 -1.55 -4.50
CA GLY A 366 -28.62 -1.53 -5.05
C GLY A 366 -28.70 -1.95 -6.51
N CYS A 367 -27.93 -2.95 -6.93
CA CYS A 367 -28.01 -3.54 -8.26
C CYS A 367 -28.94 -4.75 -8.31
N ASP A 368 -29.59 -4.92 -9.47
CA ASP A 368 -30.41 -6.10 -9.76
C ASP A 368 -29.53 -7.35 -9.94
N LEU A 369 -29.86 -8.42 -9.21
CA LEU A 369 -29.15 -9.69 -9.22
C LEU A 369 -29.86 -10.77 -10.06
N SER A 370 -30.99 -10.44 -10.70
CA SER A 370 -31.81 -11.41 -11.44
C SER A 370 -31.09 -12.00 -12.66
N LYS A 371 -30.24 -11.21 -13.31
CA LYS A 371 -29.41 -11.59 -14.45
C LYS A 371 -28.01 -11.01 -14.32
N ALA A 372 -27.00 -11.77 -14.73
CA ALA A 372 -25.59 -11.34 -14.69
C ALA A 372 -25.35 -10.04 -15.47
N ASP A 373 -25.97 -9.89 -16.64
CA ASP A 373 -25.88 -8.67 -17.46
C ASP A 373 -26.44 -7.43 -16.75
N ASN A 374 -27.62 -7.54 -16.13
CA ASN A 374 -28.23 -6.44 -15.38
C ASN A 374 -27.35 -6.02 -14.21
N MET A 375 -26.82 -7.01 -13.48
CA MET A 375 -25.90 -6.79 -12.37
C MET A 375 -24.65 -6.05 -12.84
N MET A 376 -24.03 -6.50 -13.94
CA MET A 376 -22.82 -5.88 -14.49
C MET A 376 -23.04 -4.49 -15.08
N ALA A 377 -24.16 -4.29 -15.79
CA ALA A 377 -24.54 -2.97 -16.30
C ALA A 377 -24.73 -1.97 -15.15
N CYS A 378 -25.40 -2.40 -14.07
CA CYS A 378 -25.57 -1.58 -12.88
C CYS A 378 -24.23 -1.31 -12.17
N LEU A 379 -23.38 -2.32 -11.93
CA LEU A 379 -22.06 -2.11 -11.32
C LEU A 379 -21.19 -1.15 -12.15
N ARG A 380 -21.30 -1.17 -13.48
CA ARG A 380 -20.60 -0.21 -14.35
C ARG A 380 -21.18 1.21 -14.30
N SER A 381 -22.45 1.38 -13.94
CA SER A 381 -23.08 2.71 -13.84
C SER A 381 -22.80 3.42 -12.52
N ARG A 382 -22.62 2.69 -11.41
CA ARG A 382 -22.36 3.24 -10.07
C ARG A 382 -21.12 4.14 -10.02
N SER A 383 -21.10 5.10 -9.10
CA SER A 383 -19.90 5.92 -8.89
C SER A 383 -18.76 5.08 -8.29
N ALA A 384 -17.53 5.52 -8.50
CA ALA A 384 -16.36 4.85 -7.93
C ALA A 384 -16.37 4.89 -6.39
N VAL A 385 -16.89 5.98 -5.81
CA VAL A 385 -17.00 6.15 -4.36
C VAL A 385 -18.02 5.18 -3.77
N GLU A 386 -19.21 5.03 -4.36
CA GLU A 386 -20.22 4.05 -3.89
C GLU A 386 -19.64 2.63 -3.87
N ILE A 387 -18.96 2.23 -4.94
CA ILE A 387 -18.33 0.91 -5.04
C ILE A 387 -17.21 0.76 -4.02
N ALA A 388 -16.33 1.75 -3.89
CA ALA A 388 -15.20 1.69 -2.96
C ALA A 388 -15.65 1.64 -1.49
N THR A 389 -16.66 2.42 -1.11
CA THR A 389 -17.22 2.40 0.24
C THR A 389 -17.87 1.05 0.54
N ALA A 390 -18.74 0.55 -0.35
CA ALA A 390 -19.34 -0.78 -0.19
C ALA A 390 -18.29 -1.90 -0.17
N ALA A 391 -17.22 -1.77 -0.94
CA ALA A 391 -16.13 -2.73 -0.97
C ALA A 391 -15.41 -2.89 0.38
N ALA A 392 -15.32 -1.82 1.18
CA ALA A 392 -14.76 -1.89 2.53
C ALA A 392 -15.64 -2.72 3.49
N GLU A 393 -16.96 -2.76 3.24
CA GLU A 393 -17.98 -3.38 4.07
C GLU A 393 -18.51 -4.72 3.53
N THR A 394 -18.09 -5.12 2.33
CA THR A 394 -18.55 -6.36 1.68
C THR A 394 -18.11 -7.60 2.46
N ARG A 395 -19.08 -8.41 2.92
CA ARG A 395 -18.88 -9.63 3.72
C ARG A 395 -19.89 -10.71 3.33
N ILE A 396 -19.45 -11.95 3.09
CA ILE A 396 -20.33 -13.08 2.69
C ILE A 396 -20.53 -14.13 3.79
N HIS A 397 -19.84 -13.96 4.92
CA HIS A 397 -19.83 -14.86 6.07
C HIS A 397 -19.98 -14.03 7.36
N ARG A 398 -20.68 -14.56 8.40
CA ARG A 398 -20.98 -13.89 9.70
C ARG A 398 -19.88 -12.88 10.09
N PRO A 399 -20.22 -11.66 10.55
CA PRO A 399 -19.48 -10.41 10.35
C PRO A 399 -17.96 -10.57 10.19
N ASN A 400 -17.53 -11.06 9.01
CA ASN A 400 -16.20 -11.61 8.81
C ASN A 400 -15.18 -10.54 8.42
N TRP A 401 -14.82 -9.66 9.35
CA TRP A 401 -13.91 -8.54 9.08
C TRP A 401 -12.48 -8.97 8.70
N LEU A 402 -12.15 -10.27 8.80
CA LEU A 402 -10.89 -10.84 8.30
C LEU A 402 -10.95 -11.35 6.87
N THR A 403 -12.14 -11.55 6.30
CA THR A 403 -12.24 -11.88 4.87
C THR A 403 -11.69 -10.73 4.04
N ARG A 404 -10.78 -11.07 3.12
CA ARG A 404 -10.25 -10.16 2.11
C ARG A 404 -10.89 -10.52 0.78
N PRO A 405 -12.08 -9.94 0.47
CA PRO A 405 -12.92 -10.36 -0.65
C PRO A 405 -12.30 -10.09 -2.02
N TRP A 406 -11.43 -9.08 -2.06
CA TRP A 406 -10.76 -8.62 -3.26
C TRP A 406 -9.37 -9.21 -3.22
N SER A 407 -9.10 -10.32 -3.87
CA SER A 407 -7.74 -10.86 -3.97
C SER A 407 -7.60 -11.65 -5.27
N PRO A 408 -6.38 -11.99 -5.70
CA PRO A 408 -6.20 -12.84 -6.87
C PRO A 408 -7.01 -14.13 -6.78
N THR A 409 -7.62 -14.55 -7.89
CA THR A 409 -8.45 -15.76 -7.96
C THR A 409 -8.06 -16.61 -9.16
N VAL A 410 -8.34 -17.92 -9.12
CA VAL A 410 -8.08 -18.79 -10.27
C VAL A 410 -9.03 -18.40 -11.40
N ASP A 411 -8.48 -17.88 -12.49
CA ASP A 411 -9.24 -17.36 -13.63
C ASP A 411 -9.09 -18.22 -14.89
N GLY A 412 -8.25 -19.25 -14.84
CA GLY A 412 -7.96 -20.16 -15.96
C GLY A 412 -7.07 -19.55 -17.04
N ASP A 413 -6.52 -18.35 -16.84
CA ASP A 413 -5.70 -17.66 -17.83
C ASP A 413 -4.44 -17.05 -17.22
N PHE A 414 -4.57 -16.00 -16.42
CA PHE A 414 -3.44 -15.45 -15.68
C PHE A 414 -2.93 -16.47 -14.67
N ILE A 415 -3.86 -17.16 -14.00
CA ILE A 415 -3.62 -18.14 -12.95
C ILE A 415 -4.32 -19.43 -13.35
N GLN A 416 -3.52 -20.43 -13.73
CA GLN A 416 -4.00 -21.68 -14.30
C GLN A 416 -4.55 -22.65 -13.25
N ASN A 417 -4.07 -22.56 -12.01
CA ASN A 417 -4.46 -23.43 -10.90
C ASN A 417 -4.14 -22.74 -9.57
N GLU A 418 -4.61 -23.32 -8.47
CA GLU A 418 -4.28 -22.88 -7.11
C GLU A 418 -2.75 -22.72 -6.95
N PRO A 419 -2.27 -21.57 -6.42
CA PRO A 419 -0.84 -21.31 -6.27
C PRO A 419 -0.10 -22.42 -5.53
N SER A 420 -0.71 -22.99 -4.48
CA SER A 420 -0.11 -24.09 -3.72
C SER A 420 0.22 -25.33 -4.57
N ALA A 421 -0.58 -25.62 -5.61
CA ALA A 421 -0.32 -26.68 -6.56
C ALA A 421 0.81 -26.30 -7.53
N LEU A 422 0.82 -25.07 -8.04
CA LEU A 422 1.87 -24.57 -8.93
C LEU A 422 3.24 -24.57 -8.27
N TRP A 423 3.32 -24.13 -7.01
CA TRP A 423 4.53 -24.19 -6.19
C TRP A 423 5.05 -25.63 -6.02
N LYS A 424 4.18 -26.57 -5.64
CA LYS A 424 4.53 -28.00 -5.45
C LYS A 424 5.01 -28.66 -6.74
N LEU A 425 4.47 -28.24 -7.88
CA LEU A 425 4.87 -28.72 -9.20
C LEU A 425 6.17 -28.07 -9.72
N GLY A 426 6.75 -27.12 -8.98
CA GLY A 426 7.95 -26.40 -9.42
C GLY A 426 7.70 -25.43 -10.58
N LYS A 427 6.45 -25.01 -10.81
CA LYS A 427 6.07 -24.12 -11.92
C LYS A 427 6.16 -22.65 -11.51
N PHE A 428 7.37 -22.18 -11.26
CA PHE A 428 7.63 -20.79 -10.85
C PHE A 428 8.93 -20.24 -11.44
N ALA A 429 9.06 -18.92 -11.47
CA ALA A 429 10.24 -18.23 -11.96
C ALA A 429 11.44 -18.46 -11.03
N ALA A 430 12.51 -19.04 -11.58
CA ALA A 430 13.77 -19.27 -10.89
C ALA A 430 14.64 -18.00 -10.93
N ILE A 431 14.42 -17.10 -9.97
CA ILE A 431 15.13 -15.82 -9.85
C ILE A 431 15.55 -15.55 -8.39
N PRO A 432 16.52 -14.65 -8.13
CA PRO A 432 16.83 -14.21 -6.78
C PRO A 432 15.63 -13.54 -6.09
N VAL A 433 15.41 -13.86 -4.82
CA VAL A 433 14.30 -13.33 -4.01
C VAL A 433 14.77 -12.91 -2.62
N ILE A 434 14.32 -11.76 -2.12
CA ILE A 434 14.31 -11.44 -0.69
C ILE A 434 12.91 -11.62 -0.12
N GLY A 435 12.78 -12.30 1.02
CA GLY A 435 11.59 -12.27 1.87
C GLY A 435 11.84 -11.48 3.15
N GLY A 436 11.04 -10.44 3.38
CA GLY A 436 11.12 -9.60 4.58
C GLY A 436 9.86 -9.72 5.43
N LEU A 437 10.01 -9.96 6.72
CA LEU A 437 8.90 -10.05 7.68
C LEU A 437 9.16 -9.17 8.90
N MET A 438 8.12 -8.53 9.43
CA MET A 438 8.19 -7.81 10.70
C MET A 438 7.85 -8.74 11.88
N VAL A 439 8.39 -8.49 13.07
CA VAL A 439 8.01 -9.27 14.28
C VAL A 439 6.55 -9.05 14.70
N ASP A 440 6.02 -7.86 14.48
CA ASP A 440 4.66 -7.45 14.87
C ASP A 440 3.86 -6.95 13.64
N ASP A 441 4.07 -7.56 12.48
CA ASP A 441 3.56 -7.13 11.16
C ASP A 441 2.04 -6.87 11.14
N ALA A 442 1.27 -7.73 11.82
CA ALA A 442 -0.18 -7.62 11.90
C ALA A 442 -0.68 -6.90 13.17
N ALA A 443 0.16 -6.11 13.86
CA ALA A 443 -0.22 -5.41 15.08
C ALA A 443 -1.47 -4.53 14.94
N VAL A 444 -1.64 -3.87 13.79
CA VAL A 444 -2.83 -3.05 13.51
C VAL A 444 -4.10 -3.88 13.36
N HIS A 445 -3.99 -5.12 12.86
CA HIS A 445 -5.12 -6.06 12.78
C HIS A 445 -5.47 -6.58 14.18
N ALA A 446 -4.45 -6.91 14.98
CA ALA A 446 -4.62 -7.30 16.37
C ALA A 446 -5.33 -6.19 17.16
N LEU A 447 -4.91 -4.94 17.01
CA LEU A 447 -5.52 -3.81 17.71
C LEU A 447 -6.96 -3.56 17.23
N ALA A 448 -7.19 -3.53 15.92
CA ALA A 448 -8.53 -3.38 15.34
C ALA A 448 -9.51 -4.48 15.80
N SER A 449 -9.02 -5.70 16.00
CA SER A 449 -9.82 -6.81 16.53
C SER A 449 -10.40 -6.53 17.92
N LEU A 450 -9.61 -5.88 18.78
CA LEU A 450 -10.02 -5.55 20.14
C LEU A 450 -11.04 -4.41 20.13
N PHE A 451 -10.84 -3.39 19.29
CA PHE A 451 -11.82 -2.31 19.11
C PHE A 451 -13.20 -2.81 18.63
N ARG A 452 -13.23 -3.89 17.85
CA ARG A 452 -14.48 -4.49 17.38
C ARG A 452 -15.24 -5.26 18.46
N LEU A 453 -14.62 -5.60 19.59
CA LEU A 453 -15.32 -6.24 20.69
C LEU A 453 -16.40 -5.33 21.30
N GLN A 454 -16.21 -4.01 21.21
CA GLN A 454 -17.07 -3.00 21.86
C GLN A 454 -17.29 -3.28 23.36
N ASP A 455 -16.34 -4.00 23.97
CA ASP A 455 -16.38 -4.42 25.37
C ASP A 455 -15.99 -3.24 26.27
N THR A 456 -16.73 -3.04 27.36
CA THR A 456 -16.43 -2.02 28.37
C THR A 456 -15.05 -2.22 28.98
N THR A 457 -14.58 -3.46 29.12
CA THR A 457 -13.25 -3.83 29.64
C THR A 457 -12.16 -3.31 28.72
N VAL A 458 -12.25 -3.63 27.42
CA VAL A 458 -11.30 -3.17 26.40
C VAL A 458 -11.32 -1.65 26.28
N ASN A 459 -12.50 -1.05 26.30
CA ASN A 459 -12.63 0.40 26.26
C ASN A 459 -11.94 1.03 27.47
N ASN A 460 -12.14 0.51 28.69
CA ASN A 460 -11.52 1.02 29.92
C ASN A 460 -9.98 0.87 29.93
N GLU A 461 -9.44 -0.22 29.38
CA GLU A 461 -8.00 -0.42 29.23
C GLU A 461 -7.38 0.52 28.19
N LEU A 462 -8.15 0.96 27.20
CA LEU A 462 -7.72 1.85 26.12
C LEU A 462 -7.95 3.35 26.40
N GLN A 463 -8.93 3.72 27.24
CA GLN A 463 -9.23 5.12 27.59
C GLN A 463 -8.00 5.93 28.06
N PRO A 464 -7.08 5.39 28.90
CA PRO A 464 -5.89 6.12 29.34
C PRO A 464 -4.85 6.35 28.22
N ILE A 465 -4.87 5.52 27.18
CA ILE A 465 -3.92 5.56 26.06
C ILE A 465 -4.22 6.74 25.14
N PHE A 466 -5.51 7.12 25.01
CA PHE A 466 -5.97 8.03 23.97
C PHE A 466 -6.52 9.38 24.48
N LYS A 467 -6.00 9.90 25.60
CA LYS A 467 -6.50 11.15 26.22
C LYS A 467 -6.59 12.34 25.24
N GLN A 468 -7.84 12.74 24.99
CA GLN A 468 -8.42 13.95 24.38
C GLN A 468 -7.55 14.80 23.41
N ARG A 469 -7.53 14.38 22.14
CA ARG A 469 -7.68 15.29 20.99
C ARG A 469 -8.73 14.72 20.03
N PRO A 470 -10.01 15.13 20.07
CA PRO A 470 -11.10 14.50 19.32
C PRO A 470 -10.94 14.55 17.79
N HIS A 471 -10.00 15.34 17.27
CA HIS A 471 -9.72 15.50 15.84
C HIS A 471 -8.28 15.11 15.43
N MET A 472 -7.46 14.57 16.34
CA MET A 472 -6.11 14.10 16.01
C MET A 472 -5.94 12.64 16.41
N ILE A 473 -5.06 11.93 15.70
CA ILE A 473 -4.68 10.56 16.05
C ILE A 473 -4.11 10.60 17.47
N PRO A 474 -4.75 9.93 18.44
CA PRO A 474 -4.31 10.08 19.82
C PRO A 474 -2.99 9.33 20.00
N ILE A 475 -1.95 10.06 20.41
CA ILE A 475 -0.59 9.54 20.61
C ILE A 475 -0.61 8.62 21.84
N PRO A 476 -0.11 7.38 21.77
CA PRO A 476 -0.10 6.48 22.92
C PRO A 476 0.59 7.11 24.13
N SER A 477 -0.09 7.14 25.28
CA SER A 477 0.52 7.59 26.54
C SER A 477 1.63 6.62 27.00
N ALA A 478 2.58 7.13 27.78
CA ALA A 478 3.71 6.36 28.29
C ALA A 478 3.31 5.19 29.22
N ASP A 479 2.07 5.18 29.71
CA ASP A 479 1.60 4.30 30.79
C ASP A 479 0.95 2.99 30.30
N PHE A 480 1.05 2.63 29.01
CA PHE A 480 0.46 1.38 28.51
C PHE A 480 1.13 0.14 29.13
N ALA A 481 0.32 -0.66 29.84
CA ALA A 481 0.73 -1.86 30.59
C ALA A 481 0.38 -3.18 29.89
N GLY A 482 -0.33 -3.16 28.76
CA GLY A 482 -0.82 -4.37 28.07
C GLY A 482 -2.33 -4.60 28.22
N PHE A 483 -2.81 -5.80 27.86
CA PHE A 483 -4.23 -6.16 27.90
C PHE A 483 -4.51 -7.31 28.87
N SER A 484 -5.72 -7.34 29.44
CA SER A 484 -6.19 -8.46 30.27
C SER A 484 -6.37 -9.76 29.48
N GLU A 485 -6.45 -10.88 30.20
CA GLU A 485 -6.65 -12.20 29.58
C GLU A 485 -8.02 -12.27 28.91
N ASP A 486 -9.04 -11.66 29.52
CA ASP A 486 -10.40 -11.58 28.99
C ASP A 486 -10.44 -10.81 27.66
N ALA A 487 -9.75 -9.67 27.57
CA ALA A 487 -9.63 -8.91 26.33
C ALA A 487 -8.97 -9.74 25.21
N ILE A 488 -7.85 -10.42 25.53
CA ILE A 488 -7.12 -11.27 24.57
C ILE A 488 -7.93 -12.51 24.17
N SER A 489 -8.62 -13.14 25.12
CA SER A 489 -9.53 -14.27 24.90
C SER A 489 -10.69 -13.87 23.99
N GLY A 490 -11.31 -12.72 24.24
CA GLY A 490 -12.33 -12.14 23.38
C GLY A 490 -11.82 -11.89 21.97
N GLY A 491 -10.61 -11.35 21.84
CA GLY A 491 -9.93 -11.12 20.58
C GLY A 491 -9.66 -12.40 19.78
N PHE A 492 -9.15 -13.46 20.44
CA PHE A 492 -8.97 -14.76 19.81
C PHE A 492 -10.31 -15.40 19.40
N ASN A 493 -11.33 -15.29 20.23
CA ASN A 493 -12.67 -15.78 19.90
C ASN A 493 -13.21 -15.09 18.63
N GLN A 494 -12.97 -13.78 18.45
CA GLN A 494 -13.29 -13.10 17.19
C GLN A 494 -12.55 -13.70 16.01
N MET A 495 -11.23 -13.90 16.12
CA MET A 495 -10.43 -14.55 15.07
C MET A 495 -10.97 -15.93 14.69
N ILE A 496 -11.34 -16.76 15.67
CA ILE A 496 -11.80 -18.13 15.45
C ILE A 496 -13.22 -18.18 14.87
N ARG A 497 -14.10 -17.27 15.30
CA ARG A 497 -15.46 -17.16 14.73
C ARG A 497 -15.41 -16.93 13.21
N HIS A 498 -14.35 -16.29 12.71
CA HIS A 498 -14.12 -16.09 11.27
C HIS A 498 -13.70 -17.36 10.54
N ASP A 499 -13.00 -18.26 11.23
CA ASP A 499 -12.48 -19.51 10.66
C ASP A 499 -13.50 -20.66 10.71
N PHE A 500 -14.74 -20.41 11.17
CA PHE A 500 -15.83 -21.41 11.26
C PHE A 500 -15.48 -22.66 12.08
N ALA A 501 -14.72 -22.49 13.16
CA ALA A 501 -14.42 -23.56 14.08
C ALA A 501 -15.70 -24.24 14.60
N ARG A 502 -15.72 -25.57 14.57
CA ARG A 502 -16.82 -26.37 15.16
C ARG A 502 -16.87 -26.26 16.69
N ASP A 503 -15.72 -26.06 17.34
CA ASP A 503 -15.59 -25.75 18.77
C ASP A 503 -14.75 -24.48 18.98
N PRO A 504 -15.36 -23.28 18.92
CA PRO A 504 -14.63 -22.03 19.05
C PRO A 504 -14.04 -21.82 20.46
N ILE A 505 -14.63 -22.45 21.48
CA ILE A 505 -14.15 -22.33 22.87
C ILE A 505 -12.84 -23.11 23.03
N ALA A 506 -12.79 -24.37 22.58
CA ALA A 506 -11.58 -25.17 22.64
C ALA A 506 -10.44 -24.55 21.83
N MET A 507 -10.75 -23.99 20.66
CA MET A 507 -9.77 -23.28 19.86
C MET A 507 -9.26 -22.00 20.52
N THR A 508 -10.12 -21.25 21.21
CA THR A 508 -9.71 -20.05 21.96
C THR A 508 -8.73 -20.43 23.06
N LYS A 509 -9.04 -21.48 23.83
CA LYS A 509 -8.15 -22.02 24.87
C LYS A 509 -6.83 -22.53 24.30
N THR A 510 -6.86 -23.16 23.13
CA THR A 510 -5.63 -23.64 22.45
C THR A 510 -4.74 -22.47 22.05
N LEU A 511 -5.31 -21.41 21.49
CA LEU A 511 -4.56 -20.22 21.09
C LEU A 511 -4.00 -19.47 22.29
N LEU A 512 -4.77 -19.34 23.37
CA LEU A 512 -4.26 -18.83 24.64
C LEU A 512 -3.09 -19.67 25.13
N PHE A 513 -3.20 -21.00 25.09
CA PHE A 513 -2.12 -21.90 25.53
C PHE A 513 -0.85 -21.74 24.69
N GLU A 514 -0.98 -21.72 23.37
CA GLU A 514 0.15 -21.59 22.43
C GLU A 514 0.83 -20.21 22.57
N TYR A 515 0.05 -19.16 22.81
CA TYR A 515 0.52 -17.78 22.89
C TYR A 515 0.55 -17.22 24.32
N THR A 516 0.79 -18.06 25.33
CA THR A 516 1.08 -17.63 26.71
C THR A 516 2.54 -17.86 27.07
N ASP A 517 3.20 -16.83 27.62
CA ASP A 517 4.53 -16.96 28.20
C ASP A 517 4.38 -17.56 29.59
N TRP A 518 4.47 -18.89 29.66
CA TRP A 518 4.33 -19.64 30.91
C TRP A 518 5.39 -19.31 31.96
N SER A 519 6.52 -18.67 31.58
CA SER A 519 7.51 -18.20 32.56
C SER A 519 7.03 -16.98 33.35
N ASN A 520 6.11 -16.19 32.79
CA ASN A 520 5.52 -15.03 33.43
C ASN A 520 4.11 -14.75 32.89
N SER A 521 3.15 -15.60 33.26
CA SER A 521 1.78 -15.55 32.73
C SER A 521 0.95 -14.36 33.22
N SER A 522 1.38 -13.68 34.29
CA SER A 522 0.71 -12.49 34.85
C SER A 522 1.10 -11.19 34.15
N ASP A 523 2.12 -11.19 33.27
CA ASP A 523 2.58 -10.01 32.56
C ASP A 523 1.67 -9.67 31.36
N SER A 524 0.84 -8.64 31.54
CA SER A 524 -0.09 -8.15 30.53
C SER A 524 0.60 -7.58 29.29
N TYR A 525 1.81 -7.01 29.42
CA TYR A 525 2.55 -6.45 28.29
C TYR A 525 3.08 -7.57 27.39
N LYS A 526 3.66 -8.62 28.00
CA LYS A 526 4.06 -9.83 27.28
C LYS A 526 2.87 -10.50 26.62
N ARG A 527 1.73 -10.63 27.31
CA ARG A 527 0.50 -11.18 26.75
C ARG A 527 0.05 -10.43 25.50
N TRP A 528 0.04 -9.11 25.55
CA TRP A 528 -0.23 -8.28 24.37
C TRP A 528 0.78 -8.50 23.24
N SER A 529 2.08 -8.60 23.55
CA SER A 529 3.10 -8.91 22.55
C SER A 529 2.84 -10.25 21.87
N MET A 530 2.46 -11.28 22.63
CA MET A 530 2.17 -12.60 22.08
C MET A 530 0.90 -12.61 21.23
N TYR A 531 -0.12 -11.84 21.62
CA TYR A 531 -1.33 -11.68 20.82
C TYR A 531 -1.02 -11.03 19.45
N ARG A 532 -0.25 -9.94 19.42
CA ARG A 532 0.20 -9.32 18.15
C ARG A 532 1.00 -10.29 17.28
N GLN A 533 1.81 -11.13 17.91
CA GLN A 533 2.57 -12.17 17.23
C GLN A 533 1.66 -13.28 16.67
N ALA A 534 0.62 -13.70 17.38
CA ALA A 534 -0.36 -14.67 16.89
C ALA A 534 -1.05 -14.18 15.61
N TRP A 535 -1.46 -12.91 15.60
CA TRP A 535 -2.00 -12.23 14.42
C TRP A 535 -1.00 -12.21 13.26
N THR A 536 0.26 -11.87 13.56
CA THR A 536 1.33 -11.82 12.55
C THR A 536 1.59 -13.20 11.95
N ASP A 537 1.65 -14.22 12.79
CA ASP A 537 1.92 -15.60 12.40
C ASP A 537 0.75 -16.18 11.57
N ARG A 538 -0.50 -15.89 11.98
CA ARG A 538 -1.74 -16.31 11.29
C ARG A 538 -1.93 -15.64 9.94
N LEU A 539 -1.77 -14.31 9.85
CA LEU A 539 -2.14 -13.56 8.66
C LEU A 539 -1.02 -13.52 7.62
N LEU A 540 0.24 -13.41 8.04
CA LEU A 540 1.35 -13.02 7.16
C LEU A 540 2.52 -14.01 7.24
N GLY A 541 3.08 -14.22 8.43
CA GLY A 541 4.35 -14.91 8.64
C GLY A 541 4.35 -16.36 8.15
N SER A 542 3.32 -17.13 8.50
CA SER A 542 3.22 -18.53 8.08
C SER A 542 3.09 -18.69 6.56
N GLY A 543 2.42 -17.74 5.89
CA GLY A 543 2.28 -17.71 4.43
C GLY A 543 3.59 -17.40 3.74
N LEU A 544 4.21 -16.26 4.09
CA LEU A 544 5.46 -15.82 3.47
C LEU A 544 6.57 -16.86 3.60
N ILE A 545 6.74 -17.45 4.79
CA ILE A 545 7.76 -18.49 5.00
C ILE A 545 7.45 -19.74 4.20
N GLN A 546 6.17 -20.09 4.01
CA GLN A 546 5.81 -21.21 3.14
C GLN A 546 6.18 -20.93 1.67
N THR A 547 5.95 -19.72 1.17
CA THR A 547 6.39 -19.31 -0.18
C THR A 547 7.91 -19.33 -0.32
N LEU A 548 8.67 -18.81 0.66
CA LEU A 548 10.14 -18.85 0.65
C LEU A 548 10.68 -20.29 0.68
N ARG A 549 10.02 -21.20 1.39
CA ARG A 549 10.34 -22.63 1.36
C ARG A 549 10.16 -23.21 -0.03
N TYR A 550 9.07 -22.90 -0.72
CA TYR A 550 8.86 -23.38 -2.10
C TYR A 550 9.94 -22.86 -3.05
N LEU A 551 10.26 -21.56 -2.99
CA LEU A 551 11.29 -20.92 -3.82
C LEU A 551 12.69 -21.54 -3.61
N SER A 552 12.96 -21.98 -2.39
CA SER A 552 14.26 -22.53 -2.00
C SER A 552 14.34 -24.06 -2.18
N ASN A 553 13.20 -24.73 -2.33
CA ASN A 553 13.10 -26.19 -2.48
C ASN A 553 12.96 -26.64 -3.94
N GLY A 554 13.40 -25.81 -4.90
CA GLY A 554 13.33 -26.11 -6.33
C GLY A 554 13.91 -27.50 -6.66
N THR A 555 13.24 -28.23 -7.54
CA THR A 555 13.60 -29.60 -7.95
C THR A 555 15.07 -29.70 -8.39
N PRO A 556 15.76 -30.82 -8.10
CA PRO A 556 17.13 -31.05 -8.53
C PRO A 556 17.17 -31.25 -10.05
N SER A 557 17.26 -30.15 -10.80
CA SER A 557 17.47 -30.19 -12.25
C SER A 557 18.82 -29.52 -12.56
N ILE A 558 19.83 -30.37 -12.74
CA ILE A 558 21.01 -30.33 -13.65
C ILE A 558 21.88 -29.06 -13.72
N PHE A 559 21.47 -27.90 -13.20
CA PHE A 559 22.23 -26.66 -13.18
C PHE A 559 22.55 -26.24 -11.73
N PRO A 560 23.80 -26.42 -11.26
CA PRO A 560 24.23 -25.87 -9.98
C PRO A 560 24.50 -24.37 -10.16
N ARG A 561 23.47 -23.54 -10.01
CA ARG A 561 23.47 -22.07 -9.75
C ARG A 561 22.03 -21.58 -10.02
N GLN A 562 21.38 -20.84 -9.09
CA GLN A 562 20.69 -19.54 -9.38
C GLN A 562 19.57 -19.07 -8.44
N ASN A 563 18.89 -19.89 -7.63
CA ASN A 563 17.83 -19.37 -6.74
C ASN A 563 18.41 -18.88 -5.41
N LEU A 564 18.98 -17.66 -5.42
CA LEU A 564 19.38 -16.99 -4.19
C LEU A 564 18.13 -16.46 -3.48
N THR A 565 17.59 -17.23 -2.54
CA THR A 565 16.56 -16.76 -1.61
C THR A 565 17.24 -16.22 -0.36
N GLN A 566 16.99 -14.98 0.03
CA GLN A 566 17.46 -14.38 1.27
C GLN A 566 16.26 -14.00 2.14
N MET A 567 16.35 -14.23 3.44
CA MET A 567 15.27 -13.90 4.39
C MET A 567 15.79 -12.98 5.47
N TYR A 568 15.00 -11.97 5.83
CA TYR A 568 15.24 -11.18 7.05
C TYR A 568 13.97 -11.07 7.90
N VAL A 569 14.20 -10.84 9.19
CA VAL A 569 13.18 -10.48 10.16
C VAL A 569 13.53 -9.13 10.76
N PHE A 570 12.63 -8.17 10.63
CA PHE A 570 12.79 -6.83 11.15
C PHE A 570 12.12 -6.70 12.51
N ALA A 571 12.92 -6.40 13.51
CA ALA A 571 12.49 -6.27 14.90
C ALA A 571 12.84 -4.91 15.50
N TYR A 572 13.48 -4.03 14.73
CA TYR A 572 13.89 -2.71 15.19
C TYR A 572 12.69 -1.81 15.48
N ARG A 573 12.74 -1.19 16.65
CA ARG A 573 11.76 -0.22 17.15
C ARG A 573 12.47 1.11 17.29
N SER A 574 12.03 2.12 16.54
CA SER A 574 12.60 3.46 16.69
C SER A 574 12.37 3.95 18.12
N PRO A 575 13.42 4.42 18.84
CA PRO A 575 13.25 4.98 20.17
C PRO A 575 12.38 6.25 20.19
N GLY A 576 12.33 6.96 19.06
CA GLY A 576 11.52 8.18 18.90
C GLY A 576 10.07 7.92 18.52
N ASP A 577 9.74 6.74 17.98
CA ASP A 577 8.40 6.43 17.49
C ASP A 577 7.44 6.15 18.66
N PRO A 578 6.43 7.02 18.91
CA PRO A 578 5.48 6.82 20.00
C PRO A 578 4.60 5.57 19.83
N TRP A 579 4.43 5.09 18.59
CA TRP A 579 3.64 3.90 18.30
C TRP A 579 4.37 2.61 18.61
N ALA A 580 5.70 2.63 18.64
CA ALA A 580 6.51 1.42 18.83
C ALA A 580 6.27 0.75 20.20
N ARG A 581 5.81 1.49 21.22
CA ARG A 581 5.43 0.89 22.52
C ARG A 581 4.16 0.05 22.43
N LEU A 582 3.14 0.55 21.75
CA LEU A 582 1.85 -0.10 21.58
C LEU A 582 1.91 -1.18 20.49
N LEU A 583 2.46 -0.83 19.33
CA LEU A 583 2.42 -1.68 18.13
C LEU A 583 3.69 -2.49 17.90
N GLY A 584 4.78 -2.19 18.63
CA GLY A 584 6.06 -2.86 18.50
C GLY A 584 6.79 -2.53 17.20
N ALA A 585 7.34 -3.54 16.53
CA ALA A 585 7.88 -3.37 15.18
C ALA A 585 6.79 -3.73 14.17
N TYR A 586 5.90 -2.78 13.91
CA TYR A 586 4.62 -2.98 13.23
C TYR A 586 4.70 -2.90 11.70
N GLY A 587 3.66 -3.40 11.03
CA GLY A 587 3.55 -3.42 9.57
C GLY A 587 3.83 -2.08 8.91
N SER A 588 4.47 -2.14 7.74
CA SER A 588 4.92 -1.00 6.92
C SER A 588 6.03 -0.12 7.54
N SER A 589 6.34 -0.20 8.84
CA SER A 589 7.35 0.67 9.48
C SER A 589 8.76 0.53 8.89
N GLN A 590 9.14 -0.68 8.45
CA GLN A 590 10.42 -0.92 7.76
C GLN A 590 10.58 -0.12 6.46
N LEU A 591 9.49 0.24 5.79
CA LEU A 591 9.54 0.96 4.51
C LEU A 591 10.19 2.34 4.70
N GLN A 592 10.08 2.96 5.87
CA GLN A 592 10.72 4.25 6.17
C GLN A 592 12.24 4.16 6.02
N TYR A 593 12.84 3.03 6.43
CA TYR A 593 14.27 2.78 6.34
C TYR A 593 14.68 2.34 4.93
N ILE A 594 13.82 1.58 4.22
CA ILE A 594 14.05 1.18 2.82
C ILE A 594 14.06 2.40 1.88
N PHE A 595 13.15 3.35 2.08
CA PHE A 595 13.07 4.57 1.26
C PHE A 595 13.98 5.71 1.74
N GLY A 596 14.73 5.51 2.83
CA GLY A 596 15.69 6.49 3.29
C GLY A 596 15.11 7.68 4.04
N ILE A 597 13.90 7.58 4.60
CA ILE A 597 13.21 8.71 5.23
C ILE A 597 14.05 9.40 6.32
N PRO A 598 14.71 8.69 7.25
CA PRO A 598 15.58 9.34 8.24
C PRO A 598 16.76 10.11 7.63
N ARG A 599 17.14 9.84 6.37
CA ARG A 599 18.21 10.54 5.64
C ARG A 599 17.72 11.75 4.83
N LEU A 600 16.42 11.86 4.55
CA LEU A 600 15.83 13.05 3.94
C LEU A 600 15.95 14.30 4.84
N THR A 601 15.98 14.09 6.17
CA THR A 601 15.99 15.18 7.17
C THR A 601 17.27 16.03 7.26
N ARG A 602 18.26 15.80 6.39
CA ARG A 602 19.52 16.58 6.39
C ARG A 602 19.41 17.90 5.61
N LEU A 603 18.28 18.15 4.94
CA LEU A 603 18.04 19.38 4.21
C LEU A 603 17.25 20.36 5.10
N GLN A 604 17.97 21.37 5.60
CA GLN A 604 17.45 22.72 5.91
C GLN A 604 16.71 23.02 7.23
N ARG A 605 16.48 24.34 7.43
CA ARG A 605 15.93 25.03 8.62
C ARG A 605 14.46 24.62 8.86
N PRO A 606 13.91 24.78 10.08
CA PRO A 606 12.58 24.25 10.45
C PRO A 606 11.40 24.68 9.56
N ASP A 607 11.49 25.88 8.97
CA ASP A 607 10.52 26.48 8.05
C ASP A 607 10.58 25.88 6.64
N GLU A 608 11.78 25.72 6.08
CA GLU A 608 12.00 25.06 4.79
C GLU A 608 11.66 23.55 4.86
N PHE A 609 11.89 22.93 6.02
CA PHE A 609 11.59 21.53 6.28
C PHE A 609 10.10 21.19 6.11
N GLN A 610 9.19 21.98 6.68
CA GLN A 610 7.74 21.73 6.55
C GLN A 610 7.26 21.86 5.11
N GLN A 611 7.85 22.81 4.37
CA GLN A 611 7.54 23.03 2.96
C GLN A 611 8.01 21.84 2.10
N GLU A 612 9.21 21.31 2.32
CA GLU A 612 9.75 20.17 1.58
C GLU A 612 8.88 18.92 1.73
N TRP A 613 8.46 18.58 2.94
CA TRP A 613 7.63 17.40 3.17
C TRP A 613 6.28 17.49 2.45
N ARG A 614 5.59 18.63 2.61
CA ARG A 614 4.24 18.80 2.08
C ARG A 614 4.21 19.05 0.57
N GLU A 615 5.08 19.91 0.06
CA GLU A 615 5.07 20.33 -1.35
C GLU A 615 5.91 19.38 -2.22
N ASN A 616 7.11 19.00 -1.77
CA ASN A 616 7.99 18.16 -2.57
C ASN A 616 7.67 16.69 -2.35
N LEU A 617 7.45 16.21 -1.12
CA LEU A 617 7.28 14.77 -0.86
C LEU A 617 5.81 14.31 -0.84
N ASN A 618 4.83 15.22 -0.77
CA ASN A 618 3.42 14.90 -0.53
C ASN A 618 3.18 14.10 0.78
N LEU A 619 4.03 14.33 1.78
CA LEU A 619 3.99 13.69 3.09
C LEU A 619 3.86 14.73 4.20
N GLU A 620 3.24 14.35 5.30
CA GLU A 620 3.34 15.08 6.57
C GLU A 620 4.62 14.63 7.28
N PRO A 621 5.39 15.56 7.87
CA PRO A 621 6.53 15.17 8.69
C PRO A 621 6.07 14.33 9.89
N PRO A 622 6.90 13.39 10.36
CA PRO A 622 6.56 12.58 11.52
C PRO A 622 6.35 13.47 12.76
N ASP A 623 5.44 13.05 13.63
CA ASP A 623 5.18 13.74 14.92
C ASP A 623 6.34 13.53 15.95
N PHE A 624 7.45 12.94 15.52
CA PHE A 624 8.64 12.66 16.32
C PHE A 624 9.93 12.87 15.50
N GLN A 625 11.08 12.94 16.18
CA GLN A 625 12.37 13.11 15.53
C GLN A 625 13.13 11.79 15.39
N TYR A 626 13.73 11.57 14.22
CA TYR A 626 14.61 10.42 13.99
C TYR A 626 15.94 10.55 14.74
N THR A 627 16.29 9.49 15.45
CA THR A 627 17.52 9.32 16.22
C THR A 627 18.72 8.95 15.33
N SER A 628 19.92 8.90 15.92
CA SER A 628 21.11 8.35 15.24
C SER A 628 20.96 6.86 14.93
N LEU A 629 20.26 6.10 15.77
CA LEU A 629 19.98 4.68 15.52
C LEU A 629 19.06 4.49 14.30
N ASP A 630 18.09 5.39 14.10
CA ASP A 630 17.21 5.35 12.93
C ASP A 630 17.99 5.59 11.63
N ARG A 631 18.94 6.52 11.66
CA ARG A 631 19.85 6.78 10.53
C ARG A 631 20.76 5.59 10.25
N ASN A 632 21.29 4.95 11.29
CA ASN A 632 22.11 3.74 11.11
C ASN A 632 21.28 2.58 10.51
N MET A 633 20.07 2.34 11.01
CA MET A 633 19.16 1.32 10.44
C MET A 633 18.86 1.62 8.97
N THR A 634 18.64 2.90 8.65
CA THR A 634 18.42 3.37 7.28
C THR A 634 19.60 3.02 6.38
N ASP A 635 20.83 3.29 6.80
CA ASP A 635 22.02 3.00 5.99
C ASP A 635 22.13 1.50 5.69
N TYR A 636 21.87 0.64 6.69
CA TYR A 636 21.90 -0.81 6.49
C TYR A 636 20.84 -1.28 5.50
N MET A 637 19.59 -0.83 5.67
CA MET A 637 18.50 -1.21 4.75
C MET A 637 18.77 -0.72 3.33
N LEU A 638 19.22 0.52 3.16
CA LEU A 638 19.61 1.07 1.87
C LEU A 638 20.73 0.27 1.22
N TYR A 639 21.74 -0.13 1.99
CA TYR A 639 22.85 -0.94 1.50
C TYR A 639 22.38 -2.32 1.02
N PHE A 640 21.60 -3.03 1.84
CA PHE A 640 21.08 -4.34 1.47
C PHE A 640 20.18 -4.30 0.23
N ILE A 641 19.22 -3.37 0.19
CA ILE A 641 18.27 -3.26 -0.92
C ILE A 641 18.99 -2.83 -2.20
N SER A 642 19.84 -1.79 -2.14
CA SER A 642 20.54 -1.32 -3.35
C SER A 642 21.51 -2.36 -3.91
N ASN A 643 22.21 -3.12 -3.06
CA ASN A 643 23.06 -4.22 -3.51
C ASN A 643 22.29 -5.36 -4.13
N PHE A 644 21.16 -5.74 -3.53
CA PHE A 644 20.32 -6.79 -4.10
C PHE A 644 19.76 -6.37 -5.46
N VAL A 645 19.34 -5.11 -5.61
CA VAL A 645 18.88 -4.56 -6.89
C VAL A 645 20.00 -4.60 -7.94
N LYS A 646 21.24 -4.27 -7.56
CA LYS A 646 22.42 -4.27 -8.44
C LYS A 646 22.91 -5.67 -8.82
N SER A 647 22.95 -6.59 -7.86
CA SER A 647 23.68 -7.86 -8.02
C SER A 647 22.82 -9.12 -7.89
N GLY A 648 21.66 -9.02 -7.24
CA GLY A 648 20.85 -10.18 -6.84
C GLY A 648 21.28 -10.80 -5.52
N ASN A 649 22.24 -10.21 -4.82
CA ASN A 649 22.67 -10.56 -3.47
C ASN A 649 22.73 -9.29 -2.62
N ALA A 650 22.16 -9.30 -1.42
CA ALA A 650 22.19 -8.15 -0.51
C ALA A 650 23.59 -7.88 0.08
N THR A 651 24.45 -8.89 0.16
CA THR A 651 25.83 -8.79 0.66
C THR A 651 26.81 -9.42 -0.33
N PRO A 652 26.96 -8.86 -1.55
CA PRO A 652 27.93 -9.35 -2.51
C PRO A 652 29.37 -9.16 -2.01
N ILE A 653 29.56 -8.14 -1.17
CA ILE A 653 30.72 -7.92 -0.31
C ILE A 653 30.20 -7.97 1.14
N PRO A 654 30.95 -8.54 2.10
CA PRO A 654 30.55 -8.56 3.49
C PRO A 654 30.24 -7.17 4.04
N VAL A 655 29.13 -7.04 4.77
CA VAL A 655 28.70 -5.79 5.42
C VAL A 655 29.06 -5.88 6.89
N ARG A 656 30.08 -5.13 7.33
CA ARG A 656 30.62 -5.25 8.70
C ARG A 656 30.92 -6.71 9.08
N ASN A 657 31.61 -7.42 8.19
CA ASN A 657 31.96 -8.85 8.30
C ASN A 657 30.76 -9.82 8.29
N LEU A 658 29.55 -9.35 7.98
CA LEU A 658 28.37 -10.21 7.80
C LEU A 658 28.15 -10.52 6.32
N THR A 659 28.02 -11.80 6.00
CA THR A 659 27.59 -12.30 4.70
C THR A 659 26.22 -12.96 4.86
N TRP A 660 25.20 -12.42 4.20
CA TRP A 660 23.83 -12.88 4.30
C TRP A 660 23.63 -14.19 3.52
N ASP A 661 23.55 -15.29 4.26
CA ASP A 661 23.39 -16.64 3.70
C ASP A 661 22.04 -16.84 2.97
N THR A 662 22.02 -17.81 2.06
CA THR A 662 20.83 -18.24 1.37
C THR A 662 19.90 -18.98 2.33
N TYR A 663 18.65 -18.55 2.42
CA TYR A 663 17.59 -19.28 3.11
C TYR A 663 17.33 -20.60 2.40
N ARG A 664 17.43 -21.71 3.14
CA ARG A 664 17.06 -23.05 2.68
C ARG A 664 16.19 -23.78 3.72
N PRO A 665 15.38 -24.78 3.32
CA PRO A 665 14.55 -25.52 4.27
C PRO A 665 15.34 -26.29 5.35
N ASP A 666 16.59 -26.64 5.07
CA ASP A 666 17.53 -27.34 5.97
C ASP A 666 18.22 -26.37 6.94
N ASN A 667 18.82 -25.28 6.46
CA ASN A 667 19.53 -24.32 7.33
C ASN A 667 18.58 -23.30 8.01
N ARG A 668 17.47 -22.94 7.36
CA ARG A 668 16.46 -21.95 7.78
C ARG A 668 17.06 -20.65 8.31
N THR A 669 18.11 -20.18 7.66
CA THR A 669 18.87 -18.98 8.04
C THR A 669 18.16 -17.70 7.68
N TYR A 670 18.19 -16.70 8.56
CA TYR A 670 17.67 -15.37 8.28
C TYR A 670 18.51 -14.30 8.98
N LEU A 671 18.49 -13.09 8.42
CA LEU A 671 19.09 -11.91 9.01
C LEU A 671 18.13 -11.29 10.03
N TRP A 672 18.57 -11.09 11.26
CA TRP A 672 17.79 -10.44 12.31
C TRP A 672 18.22 -8.99 12.47
N LEU A 673 17.30 -8.07 12.20
CA LEU A 673 17.56 -6.63 12.20
C LEU A 673 16.97 -5.98 13.45
N ASN A 674 17.82 -5.72 14.45
CA ASN A 674 17.43 -4.98 15.65
C ASN A 674 18.60 -4.25 16.34
N LEU A 675 18.64 -2.91 16.21
CA LEU A 675 19.65 -2.08 16.87
C LEU A 675 19.33 -1.71 18.33
N THR A 676 18.16 -2.06 18.89
CA THR A 676 17.82 -1.72 20.28
C THR A 676 18.23 -2.83 21.25
N SER A 677 18.97 -2.46 22.30
CA SER A 677 19.42 -3.38 23.35
C SER A 677 18.25 -3.92 24.16
N GLY A 678 18.25 -5.22 24.49
CA GLY A 678 17.33 -5.82 25.46
C GLY A 678 16.19 -6.68 24.88
N TYR A 679 16.05 -6.79 23.56
CA TYR A 679 15.00 -7.61 22.94
C TYR A 679 15.53 -8.98 22.47
N ASN A 680 15.49 -9.98 23.36
CA ASN A 680 15.96 -11.35 23.12
C ASN A 680 14.82 -12.35 22.81
N GLN A 681 13.88 -11.99 21.93
CA GLN A 681 12.77 -12.89 21.56
C GLN A 681 13.14 -14.05 20.63
N SER A 682 14.39 -14.11 20.20
CA SER A 682 14.88 -15.17 19.33
C SER A 682 16.33 -15.47 19.70
N ARG A 683 16.71 -16.75 19.62
CA ARG A 683 18.09 -17.23 19.69
C ARG A 683 18.29 -18.28 18.60
N SER A 684 19.48 -18.31 18.04
CA SER A 684 19.96 -19.36 17.14
C SER A 684 20.36 -20.58 17.95
N HIS A 685 20.13 -21.77 17.38
CA HIS A 685 20.71 -23.01 17.92
C HIS A 685 22.20 -23.15 17.57
N GLN A 686 22.74 -22.24 16.74
CA GLN A 686 24.15 -22.15 16.39
C GLN A 686 24.68 -20.78 16.86
N PRO A 687 25.25 -20.66 18.08
CA PRO A 687 25.70 -19.38 18.64
C PRO A 687 26.75 -18.67 17.79
N GLN A 688 27.57 -19.43 17.05
CA GLN A 688 28.53 -18.89 16.08
C GLN A 688 27.90 -18.03 14.98
N LEU A 689 26.64 -18.28 14.60
CA LEU A 689 25.93 -17.44 13.64
C LEU A 689 25.52 -16.09 14.26
N GLU A 690 25.17 -16.08 15.54
CA GLU A 690 24.88 -14.84 16.26
C GLU A 690 26.15 -14.00 16.46
N GLN A 691 27.31 -14.65 16.45
CA GLN A 691 28.60 -13.96 16.48
C GLN A 691 28.92 -13.25 15.15
N LEU A 692 28.39 -13.74 14.02
CA LEU A 692 28.47 -13.06 12.72
C LEU A 692 27.55 -11.83 12.76
N GLY A 693 28.14 -10.65 13.00
CA GLY A 693 27.41 -9.38 13.12
C GLY A 693 27.51 -8.70 14.51
N LEU A 694 28.22 -9.32 15.47
CA LEU A 694 28.57 -8.65 16.73
C LEU A 694 29.31 -7.33 16.44
N GLY A 695 28.75 -6.21 16.92
CA GLY A 695 29.26 -4.84 16.66
C GLY A 695 28.55 -4.09 15.51
N ALA A 696 27.75 -4.76 14.69
CA ALA A 696 26.90 -4.13 13.67
C ALA A 696 25.48 -3.78 14.18
N GLY A 697 25.05 -4.47 15.24
CA GLY A 697 23.69 -4.35 15.81
C GLY A 697 22.66 -5.25 15.13
N PHE A 698 23.08 -6.19 14.29
CA PHE A 698 22.25 -7.22 13.67
C PHE A 698 23.09 -8.48 13.51
N ASP A 699 22.45 -9.64 13.38
CA ASP A 699 23.12 -10.94 13.37
C ASP A 699 22.38 -11.96 12.48
N LEU A 700 23.05 -13.08 12.19
CA LEU A 700 22.43 -14.22 11.49
C LEU A 700 21.87 -15.23 12.49
N ARG A 701 20.65 -15.70 12.22
CA ARG A 701 19.94 -16.65 13.08
C ARG A 701 19.28 -17.75 12.26
N GLN A 702 18.72 -18.74 12.95
CA GLN A 702 18.02 -19.87 12.34
C GLN A 702 16.67 -20.14 13.00
N ASN A 703 15.78 -20.84 12.28
CA ASN A 703 14.55 -21.41 12.80
C ASN A 703 13.53 -20.39 13.34
N TYR A 704 13.42 -19.20 12.73
CA TYR A 704 12.45 -18.18 13.16
C TYR A 704 11.04 -18.78 13.34
N LYS A 705 10.58 -18.86 14.59
CA LYS A 705 9.25 -19.36 15.00
C LYS A 705 8.78 -20.64 14.30
N ALA A 706 9.69 -21.58 14.04
CA ALA A 706 9.38 -22.77 13.24
C ALA A 706 8.22 -23.61 13.83
N TYR A 707 8.08 -23.65 15.15
CA TYR A 707 7.01 -24.37 15.86
C TYR A 707 5.64 -23.68 15.71
N HIS A 708 5.53 -22.36 15.95
CA HIS A 708 4.28 -21.60 15.71
C HIS A 708 3.82 -21.74 14.25
N TYR A 709 4.74 -21.67 13.28
CA TYR A 709 4.35 -21.83 11.88
C TYR A 709 3.92 -23.25 11.54
N ALA A 710 4.48 -24.27 12.21
CA ALA A 710 3.98 -25.64 12.10
C ALA A 710 2.57 -25.77 12.70
N TYR A 711 2.30 -25.11 13.84
CA TYR A 711 0.95 -25.04 14.42
C TYR A 711 -0.05 -24.48 13.39
N TRP A 712 0.19 -23.29 12.85
CA TRP A 712 -0.73 -22.65 11.89
C TRP A 712 -0.92 -23.42 10.58
N LYS A 713 0.14 -24.04 10.04
CA LYS A 713 0.07 -24.74 8.75
C LYS A 713 -0.36 -26.19 8.85
N ARG A 714 -0.25 -26.84 10.02
CA ARG A 714 -0.55 -28.28 10.19
C ARG A 714 -1.62 -28.55 11.24
N LEU A 715 -1.45 -28.07 12.47
CA LEU A 715 -2.34 -28.43 13.58
C LEU A 715 -3.64 -27.63 13.56
N TYR A 716 -3.56 -26.31 13.38
CA TYR A 716 -4.72 -25.42 13.40
C TYR A 716 -5.83 -25.83 12.41
N PRO A 717 -5.54 -26.16 11.13
CA PRO A 717 -6.57 -26.60 10.20
C PRO A 717 -7.26 -27.91 10.61
N ILE A 718 -6.54 -28.82 11.26
CA ILE A 718 -7.10 -30.07 11.79
C ILE A 718 -8.04 -29.75 12.96
N GLN A 719 -7.62 -28.87 13.86
CA GLN A 719 -8.40 -28.47 15.04
C GLN A 719 -9.73 -27.79 14.70
N LEU A 720 -9.79 -27.04 13.59
CA LEU A 720 -11.05 -26.44 13.11
C LEU A 720 -12.17 -27.49 12.90
N THR A 721 -11.80 -28.74 12.63
CA THR A 721 -12.74 -29.85 12.38
C THR A 721 -13.18 -30.60 13.63
N TRP A 722 -12.55 -30.34 14.79
CA TRP A 722 -12.83 -31.04 16.04
C TRP A 722 -14.25 -30.71 16.53
N LEU A 723 -15.00 -31.75 16.87
CA LEU A 723 -16.33 -31.59 17.45
C LEU A 723 -16.22 -31.14 18.91
N PRO A 724 -17.17 -30.33 19.41
CA PRO A 724 -17.25 -30.01 20.81
C PRO A 724 -17.33 -31.28 21.66
N ARG A 725 -16.47 -31.41 22.68
CA ARG A 725 -16.52 -32.56 23.61
C ARG A 725 -17.82 -32.60 24.42
N PHE A 726 -18.49 -31.46 24.53
CA PHE A 726 -19.78 -31.31 25.18
C PHE A 726 -20.71 -30.59 24.22
N THR A 727 -21.93 -31.11 24.03
CA THR A 727 -22.97 -30.38 23.32
C THR A 727 -23.23 -29.07 24.07
N PRO A 728 -23.03 -27.89 23.45
CA PRO A 728 -23.49 -26.66 24.07
C PRO A 728 -24.99 -26.81 24.34
N PRO A 729 -25.53 -26.28 25.46
CA PRO A 729 -26.97 -26.27 25.68
C PRO A 729 -27.61 -25.66 24.43
N MET A 730 -28.63 -26.33 23.88
CA MET A 730 -29.31 -25.86 22.67
C MET A 730 -29.68 -24.38 22.88
N PRO A 731 -29.30 -23.47 21.97
CA PRO A 731 -29.78 -22.11 22.05
C PRO A 731 -31.30 -22.18 22.00
N THR A 732 -31.96 -21.62 23.01
CA THR A 732 -33.38 -21.32 22.91
C THR A 732 -33.59 -20.49 21.64
N PRO A 733 -34.53 -20.87 20.75
CA PRO A 733 -34.74 -20.14 19.51
C PRO A 733 -34.96 -18.65 19.79
N PRO A 734 -34.54 -17.73 18.90
CA PRO A 734 -34.60 -16.28 19.10
C PRO A 734 -36.03 -15.70 19.11
N TYR A 735 -37.05 -16.54 19.32
CA TYR A 735 -38.42 -16.14 19.59
C TYR A 735 -38.80 -16.50 21.03
N VAL A 736 -38.10 -15.89 21.98
CA VAL A 736 -38.74 -15.52 23.24
C VAL A 736 -38.52 -14.01 23.35
N VAL A 737 -39.46 -13.29 22.76
CA VAL A 737 -39.66 -11.86 23.03
C VAL A 737 -39.67 -11.70 24.54
N ASP A 738 -38.87 -10.76 25.00
CA ASP A 738 -38.77 -10.28 26.36
C ASP A 738 -40.16 -10.04 26.96
N TYR A 739 -40.69 -11.02 27.72
CA TYR A 739 -41.96 -10.92 28.42
C TYR A 739 -41.97 -9.77 29.45
N GLY A 740 -40.82 -9.13 29.72
CA GLY A 740 -40.72 -7.90 30.51
C GLY A 740 -41.45 -6.72 29.86
N THR A 741 -41.39 -6.57 28.53
CA THR A 741 -42.06 -5.45 27.83
C THR A 741 -43.56 -5.66 27.67
N ALA A 742 -44.02 -6.89 27.43
CA ALA A 742 -45.45 -7.20 27.31
C ALA A 742 -46.20 -7.10 28.66
N THR A 743 -45.54 -7.42 29.77
CA THR A 743 -46.12 -7.28 31.12
C THR A 743 -46.26 -5.82 31.54
N ILE A 744 -45.34 -4.94 31.14
CA ILE A 744 -45.45 -3.49 31.35
C ILE A 744 -46.59 -2.90 30.51
N SER A 745 -46.80 -3.36 29.28
CA SER A 745 -47.93 -2.92 28.45
C SER A 745 -49.29 -3.42 28.97
N LEU A 746 -49.41 -4.67 29.44
CA LEU A 746 -50.67 -5.18 29.99
C LEU A 746 -51.06 -4.52 31.33
N SER A 747 -50.09 -4.29 32.21
CA SER A 747 -50.32 -3.58 33.47
C SER A 747 -50.67 -2.12 33.24
N GLY A 748 -50.05 -1.44 32.27
CA GLY A 748 -50.45 -0.09 31.84
C GLY A 748 -51.89 -0.03 31.29
N ILE A 749 -52.29 -1.00 30.47
CA ILE A 749 -53.66 -1.09 29.92
C ILE A 749 -54.69 -1.36 31.02
N LEU A 750 -54.38 -2.24 31.98
CA LEU A 750 -55.26 -2.52 33.12
C LEU A 750 -55.45 -1.28 34.02
N VAL A 751 -54.38 -0.52 34.28
CA VAL A 751 -54.48 0.75 35.04
C VAL A 751 -55.34 1.77 34.30
N LEU A 752 -55.17 1.91 32.97
CA LEU A 752 -56.01 2.79 32.13
C LEU A 752 -57.49 2.38 32.15
N LEU A 753 -57.78 1.08 32.08
CA LEU A 753 -59.16 0.55 32.19
C LEU A 753 -59.76 0.79 33.58
N CYS A 754 -58.98 0.64 34.65
CA CYS A 754 -59.41 0.99 36.01
C CYS A 754 -59.71 2.49 36.16
N ILE A 755 -58.88 3.37 35.58
CA ILE A 755 -59.12 4.82 35.62
C ILE A 755 -60.38 5.19 34.82
N LEU A 756 -60.56 4.62 33.63
CA LEU A 756 -61.74 4.85 32.80
C LEU A 756 -63.02 4.34 33.46
N THR A 757 -63.01 3.16 34.07
CA THR A 757 -64.17 2.63 34.81
C THR A 757 -64.49 3.48 36.04
N LEU A 758 -63.48 3.97 36.77
CA LEU A 758 -63.70 4.89 37.89
C LEU A 758 -64.29 6.23 37.42
N ALA A 759 -63.81 6.76 36.29
CA ALA A 759 -64.34 7.99 35.69
C ALA A 759 -65.80 7.82 35.24
N VAL A 760 -66.14 6.69 34.62
CA VAL A 760 -67.53 6.36 34.23
C VAL A 760 -68.41 6.21 35.47
N LEU A 761 -67.94 5.56 36.53
CA LEU A 761 -68.68 5.44 37.79
C LEU A 761 -68.89 6.80 38.47
N LEU A 762 -67.88 7.67 38.48
CA LEU A 762 -68.01 9.03 39.00
C LEU A 762 -69.00 9.86 38.19
N LEU A 763 -68.96 9.76 36.85
CA LEU A 763 -69.94 10.41 35.97
C LEU A 763 -71.35 9.85 36.18
N TYR A 764 -71.49 8.54 36.35
CA TYR A 764 -72.77 7.89 36.67
C TYR A 764 -73.31 8.34 38.03
N CYS A 765 -72.48 8.38 39.08
CA CYS A 765 -72.85 8.89 40.39
C CYS A 765 -73.22 10.38 40.35
N ARG A 766 -72.50 11.19 39.56
CA ARG A 766 -72.79 12.62 39.37
C ARG A 766 -74.11 12.83 38.62
N LYS A 767 -74.38 12.04 37.57
CA LYS A 767 -75.67 12.02 36.85
C LYS A 767 -76.81 11.56 37.76
N ARG A 768 -76.61 10.53 38.60
CA ARG A 768 -77.62 10.04 39.55
C ARG A 768 -77.90 11.03 40.68
N ARG A 769 -76.91 11.82 41.12
CA ARG A 769 -77.11 12.95 42.06
C ARG A 769 -77.85 14.12 41.41
N LEU A 770 -77.63 14.38 40.12
CA LEU A 770 -78.35 15.41 39.37
C LEU A 770 -79.79 15.01 38.99
N LEU A 771 -80.12 13.72 38.97
CA LEU A 771 -81.48 13.20 38.76
C LEU A 771 -82.27 12.98 40.07
N LYS A 772 -81.64 13.21 41.23
CA LYS A 772 -82.26 13.15 42.57
C LYS A 772 -82.37 14.52 43.26
N LYS A 773 -81.94 15.58 42.57
CA LYS A 773 -82.35 16.97 42.80
C LYS A 773 -83.33 17.32 41.69
#